data_AF-A0A1B8DRY1-F1
#
_entry.id   AF-A0A1B8DRY1-F1
#
_cell.length_a   1.000
_cell.length_b   1.000
_cell.length_c   1.000
_cell.angle_alpha   90.00
_cell.angle_beta   90.00
_cell.angle_gamma   90.00
#
_symmetry.space_group_name_H-M   'P 1'
#
loop_
_entity.id
_entity.type
_entity.pdbx_description
1 polymer ?
#
loop_
_entity_poly.entity_id
_entity_poly.type
_entity_poly.pdbx_seq_one_letter_code
_entity_poly.pdbx_strand_id
1 'polypeptide(L)'
;MPPLLGFSDNPFHSRDDVFRAATSLLKPLMPYKSSCGARIKLSTATGAGFDEVAAQLEGFARPLWVVADLLAAQPTAPATASGDGDLDLDSWIRGLGAGVNPHSDTFWGYTEDHDQRMVEMEPIAYALLCAPSAFLSVSPRVRGLDSQVNHERRDQIVSWLRSINEKIVPPSNWRWFRILVNLALVKSCGVSYDEVKPFMDADFKVLDSFYLADGWSSDGLWASDKRQADYYSGSFAIQYSQLAYVRFAQGLDPDRVERYRTEAGQFAETFWGYFDVDGSAIPFGRSLTYRFAFAAFWSAAVVAEIRLPAPLNDVGVVKGLLLRHLRWWAKQCDIFNTDGTLNIGYTYPNMFISEDYNSPQSLYWCLKTFSVLRLSEDHPFWRCEELPHPLSTGKLSSHWLANPVNSATANRNDISLGPYGVVNPAAQITCSFPEHHFLLSAGQSTKKPHRAREAKYSKLAYSSAFAFSVPVGPLLSQMAPDSTISASNDDGDTWRARWEPESARTKSVQLTLEGQKESESRKVTVPVLISAWCPWKNFKLKIETILIPPLERWPGWHVRVHILTWKDQYSASLLQLVDAGFAISSKGAKGGVLPTLTAELRELSSSEDEKAEDVAQEGIWEGDSACLVLSDAGASGIADLSAGSKKRPPIDPEYGGHECRSHLLRPDSNTNLIAQRTRIPSLHHHFHQVRGNASEAWLITGVFAVASSSGLDRASIRELWKDKPRLDVEEYMNIL
;
A
#
# COMPACT_ATOMS: atom_id res chain seq x y z
N MET A 1 -11.89 18.58 -8.57
CA MET A 1 -12.14 19.28 -7.29
C MET A 1 -11.12 20.41 -7.15
N PRO A 2 -11.37 21.51 -6.41
CA PRO A 2 -10.34 22.54 -6.26
C PRO A 2 -9.15 21.96 -5.47
N PRO A 3 -7.90 22.22 -5.89
CA PRO A 3 -6.72 21.86 -5.10
C PRO A 3 -6.73 22.61 -3.76
N LEU A 4 -6.22 21.97 -2.71
CA LEU A 4 -6.05 22.62 -1.40
C LEU A 4 -4.79 23.49 -1.39
N LEU A 5 -4.97 24.80 -1.28
CA LEU A 5 -3.88 25.77 -1.16
C LEU A 5 -3.03 25.50 0.10
N GLY A 6 -1.70 25.62 -0.04
CA GLY A 6 -0.71 25.33 0.99
C GLY A 6 -0.34 23.84 1.11
N PHE A 7 -1.10 22.93 0.48
CA PHE A 7 -0.75 21.51 0.35
C PHE A 7 -0.44 21.13 -1.11
N SER A 8 -1.33 21.45 -2.04
CA SER A 8 -1.26 20.96 -3.43
C SER A 8 -0.23 21.73 -4.28
N ASP A 9 -0.01 23.00 -3.93
CA ASP A 9 1.01 23.89 -4.49
C ASP A 9 2.32 23.86 -3.69
N ASN A 10 2.45 22.95 -2.73
CA ASN A 10 3.55 22.93 -1.80
C ASN A 10 4.77 22.19 -2.38
N PRO A 11 5.97 22.80 -2.40
CA PRO A 11 7.18 22.16 -2.90
C PRO A 11 7.79 21.12 -1.94
N PHE A 12 7.44 21.11 -0.64
CA PHE A 12 7.98 20.18 0.35
C PHE A 12 9.52 20.06 0.33
N HIS A 13 10.25 21.18 0.47
CA HIS A 13 11.71 21.17 0.57
C HIS A 13 12.21 21.33 2.01
N SER A 14 11.42 21.99 2.86
CA SER A 14 11.81 22.44 4.18
C SER A 14 10.83 22.01 5.27
N ARG A 15 11.22 22.24 6.53
CA ARG A 15 10.33 22.08 7.68
C ARG A 15 9.10 22.99 7.58
N ASP A 16 9.29 24.23 7.12
CA ASP A 16 8.22 25.22 6.98
C ASP A 16 7.22 24.82 5.89
N ASP A 17 7.69 24.21 4.81
CA ASP A 17 6.82 23.63 3.79
C ASP A 17 5.94 22.53 4.37
N VAL A 18 6.52 21.60 5.14
CA VAL A 18 5.77 20.51 5.79
C VAL A 18 4.79 21.08 6.83
N PHE A 19 5.19 22.11 7.57
CA PHE A 19 4.33 22.83 8.52
C PHE A 19 3.14 23.50 7.81
N ARG A 20 3.39 24.22 6.72
CA ARG A 20 2.33 24.86 5.91
C ARG A 20 1.34 23.83 5.37
N ALA A 21 1.82 22.69 4.88
CA ALA A 21 0.97 21.61 4.40
C ALA A 21 0.10 21.02 5.53
N ALA A 22 0.69 20.76 6.70
CA ALA A 22 -0.03 20.22 7.84
C ALA A 22 -1.12 21.21 8.34
N THR A 23 -0.78 22.48 8.50
CA THR A 23 -1.74 23.54 8.87
C THR A 23 -2.86 23.65 7.83
N SER A 24 -2.54 23.54 6.54
CA SER A 24 -3.53 23.61 5.45
C SER A 24 -4.51 22.43 5.49
N LEU A 25 -4.07 21.23 5.89
CA LEU A 25 -4.95 20.07 6.10
C LEU A 25 -5.86 20.24 7.32
N LEU A 26 -5.43 20.97 8.36
CA LEU A 26 -6.20 21.19 9.58
C LEU A 26 -7.25 22.30 9.43
N LYS A 27 -6.96 23.36 8.66
CA LYS A 27 -7.86 24.52 8.51
C LYS A 27 -9.29 24.14 8.06
N PRO A 28 -9.50 23.27 7.04
CA PRO A 28 -10.83 22.84 6.61
C PRO A 28 -11.65 22.16 7.72
N LEU A 29 -11.04 21.69 8.81
CA LEU A 29 -11.75 21.11 9.95
C LEU A 29 -12.38 22.15 10.86
N MET A 30 -11.93 23.40 10.83
CA MET A 30 -12.32 24.41 11.83
C MET A 30 -13.81 24.73 11.79
N PRO A 31 -14.45 24.92 10.61
CA PRO A 31 -15.89 25.17 10.53
C PRO A 31 -16.75 24.00 11.03
N TYR A 32 -16.19 22.80 11.15
CA TYR A 32 -16.89 21.57 11.53
C TYR A 32 -16.76 21.20 13.01
N LYS A 33 -16.06 22.03 13.79
CA LYS A 33 -15.94 21.84 15.24
C LYS A 33 -17.24 22.19 15.97
N SER A 34 -17.56 21.44 17.01
CA SER A 34 -18.52 21.88 18.02
C SER A 34 -18.04 23.17 18.70
N SER A 35 -18.96 23.91 19.32
CA SER A 35 -18.66 25.19 19.99
C SER A 35 -17.52 25.11 21.03
N CYS A 36 -17.40 23.98 21.72
CA CYS A 36 -16.32 23.70 22.69
C CYS A 36 -15.07 23.04 22.06
N GLY A 37 -15.13 22.64 20.79
CA GLY A 37 -14.05 21.98 20.06
C GLY A 37 -13.93 20.47 20.26
N ALA A 38 -14.80 19.83 21.05
CA ALA A 38 -14.68 18.40 21.40
C ALA A 38 -15.08 17.42 20.27
N ARG A 39 -15.89 17.86 19.30
CA ARG A 39 -16.40 17.00 18.22
C ARG A 39 -16.16 17.66 16.87
N ILE A 40 -15.81 16.88 15.85
CA ILE A 40 -15.70 17.35 14.47
C ILE A 40 -16.58 16.50 13.56
N LYS A 41 -17.60 17.12 12.97
CA LYS A 41 -18.51 16.47 12.02
C LYS A 41 -18.35 17.05 10.63
N LEU A 42 -17.67 16.32 9.75
CA LEU A 42 -17.54 16.75 8.35
C LEU A 42 -18.89 16.71 7.64
N SER A 43 -19.05 17.58 6.63
CA SER A 43 -20.29 17.73 5.86
C SER A 43 -20.68 16.50 5.03
N THR A 44 -19.71 15.64 4.71
CA THR A 44 -19.93 14.46 3.87
C THR A 44 -20.78 13.42 4.60
N ALA A 45 -21.96 13.11 4.06
CA ALA A 45 -22.93 12.20 4.69
C ALA A 45 -22.69 10.72 4.30
N THR A 46 -21.59 10.12 4.77
CA THR A 46 -21.34 8.66 4.71
C THR A 46 -21.24 8.07 6.12
N GLY A 47 -21.47 6.76 6.27
CA GLY A 47 -21.44 6.07 7.57
C GLY A 47 -20.29 5.10 7.73
N ALA A 48 -20.05 4.71 8.99
CA ALA A 48 -19.17 3.61 9.40
C ALA A 48 -19.95 2.64 10.31
N GLY A 49 -19.42 1.45 10.57
CA GLY A 49 -20.03 0.41 11.40
C GLY A 49 -20.16 0.72 12.90
N PHE A 50 -19.88 1.96 13.32
CA PHE A 50 -19.96 2.44 14.71
C PHE A 50 -20.77 3.75 14.79
N ASP A 51 -21.06 4.20 16.01
CA ASP A 51 -21.94 5.35 16.22
C ASP A 51 -21.34 6.71 15.78
N GLU A 52 -22.23 7.66 15.49
CA GLU A 52 -21.87 8.98 15.00
C GLU A 52 -21.05 9.81 16.02
N VAL A 53 -21.18 9.58 17.33
CA VAL A 53 -20.37 10.29 18.33
C VAL A 53 -18.92 9.79 18.28
N ALA A 54 -18.71 8.48 18.11
CA ALA A 54 -17.38 7.94 17.86
C ALA A 54 -16.76 8.47 16.55
N ALA A 55 -17.55 8.58 15.46
CA ALA A 55 -17.10 9.20 14.21
C ALA A 55 -16.64 10.65 14.40
N GLN A 56 -17.38 11.43 15.20
CA GLN A 56 -17.02 12.81 15.50
C GLN A 56 -15.80 12.94 16.43
N LEU A 57 -15.60 11.95 17.32
CA LEU A 57 -14.37 11.81 18.09
C LEU A 57 -13.18 11.52 17.18
N GLU A 58 -13.31 10.69 16.14
CA GLU A 58 -12.23 10.49 15.16
C GLU A 58 -11.78 11.83 14.56
N GLY A 59 -12.75 12.69 14.21
CA GLY A 59 -12.50 14.00 13.66
C GLY A 59 -11.73 14.91 14.62
N PHE A 60 -11.99 14.79 15.92
CA PHE A 60 -11.22 15.48 16.96
C PHE A 60 -9.83 14.88 17.15
N ALA A 61 -9.74 13.56 17.29
CA ALA A 61 -8.58 12.87 17.81
C ALA A 61 -7.51 12.66 16.74
N ARG A 62 -7.85 12.29 15.51
CA ARG A 62 -6.85 12.02 14.45
C ARG A 62 -5.98 13.24 14.09
N PRO A 63 -6.50 14.49 14.10
CA PRO A 63 -5.65 15.69 14.05
C PRO A 63 -4.56 15.80 15.11
N LEU A 64 -4.70 15.14 16.27
CA LEU A 64 -3.74 15.23 17.37
C LEU A 64 -2.35 14.69 17.02
N TRP A 65 -2.23 13.85 16.00
CA TRP A 65 -0.93 13.40 15.47
C TRP A 65 -0.02 14.56 15.04
N VAL A 66 -0.60 15.69 14.64
CA VAL A 66 0.14 16.91 14.29
C VAL A 66 -0.06 18.01 15.32
N VAL A 67 -1.29 18.22 15.79
CA VAL A 67 -1.61 19.30 16.72
C VAL A 67 -0.75 19.22 17.98
N ALA A 68 -0.48 18.03 18.49
CA ALA A 68 0.39 17.85 19.66
C ALA A 68 1.84 18.29 19.40
N ASP A 69 2.39 17.96 18.23
CA ASP A 69 3.75 18.36 17.87
C ASP A 69 3.86 19.86 17.63
N LEU A 70 2.83 20.48 17.04
CA LEU A 70 2.76 21.93 16.88
C LEU A 70 2.69 22.65 18.24
N LEU A 71 1.84 22.16 19.16
CA LEU A 71 1.75 22.70 20.52
C LEU A 71 3.08 22.53 21.29
N ALA A 72 3.76 21.40 21.14
CA ALA A 72 5.05 21.15 21.77
C ALA A 72 6.18 22.03 21.20
N ALA A 73 6.05 22.48 19.94
CA ALA A 73 7.04 23.33 19.27
C ALA A 73 6.88 24.83 19.53
N GLN A 74 5.72 25.29 20.04
CA GLN A 74 5.50 26.72 20.29
C GLN A 74 6.32 27.22 21.49
N PRO A 75 7.05 28.36 21.39
CA PRO A 75 7.72 28.97 22.53
C PRO A 75 6.69 29.33 23.61
N THR A 76 7.02 29.19 24.89
CA THR A 76 6.16 29.55 26.03
C THR A 76 5.82 31.07 26.14
N ALA A 77 6.29 31.89 25.19
CA ALA A 77 5.99 33.31 25.10
C ALA A 77 4.56 33.59 24.55
N PRO A 78 3.97 34.76 24.81
CA PRO A 78 2.68 35.16 24.25
C PRO A 78 2.82 35.31 22.73
N ALA A 79 1.89 34.70 21.99
CA ALA A 79 1.87 34.68 20.53
C ALA A 79 1.84 36.10 19.95
N THR A 80 2.99 36.59 19.51
CA THR A 80 3.09 37.62 18.47
C THR A 80 4.26 37.25 17.57
N ALA A 81 3.97 37.23 16.26
CA ALA A 81 4.87 37.03 15.12
C ALA A 81 5.25 35.57 14.73
N SER A 82 4.42 34.96 13.88
CA SER A 82 4.80 34.39 12.57
C SER A 82 3.54 33.84 11.87
N GLY A 83 3.37 34.16 10.58
CA GLY A 83 2.08 34.23 9.90
C GLY A 83 1.30 32.91 9.75
N ASP A 84 0.09 32.89 10.31
CA ASP A 84 -1.21 32.86 9.60
C ASP A 84 -2.30 32.70 10.68
N GLY A 85 -3.01 33.78 10.99
CA GLY A 85 -3.79 33.97 12.22
C GLY A 85 -5.08 33.17 12.36
N ASP A 86 -5.20 31.98 11.76
CA ASP A 86 -6.50 31.33 11.52
C ASP A 86 -6.65 29.90 12.11
N LEU A 87 -5.57 29.31 12.66
CA LEU A 87 -5.65 27.96 13.28
C LEU A 87 -5.62 28.03 14.81
N ASP A 88 -6.79 27.92 15.44
CA ASP A 88 -6.94 27.84 16.90
C ASP A 88 -6.53 26.45 17.42
N LEU A 89 -5.24 26.25 17.71
CA LEU A 89 -4.75 25.00 18.32
C LEU A 89 -5.28 24.79 19.75
N ASP A 90 -5.53 25.87 20.49
CA ASP A 90 -6.05 25.81 21.87
C ASP A 90 -7.45 25.20 21.93
N SER A 91 -8.20 25.22 20.82
CA SER A 91 -9.49 24.53 20.72
C SER A 91 -9.40 23.01 20.93
N TRP A 92 -8.26 22.37 20.64
CA TRP A 92 -8.07 20.94 20.96
C TRP A 92 -7.85 20.71 22.46
N ILE A 93 -7.21 21.67 23.14
CA ILE A 93 -7.05 21.63 24.60
C ILE A 93 -8.43 21.74 25.25
N ARG A 94 -9.24 22.74 24.85
CA ARG A 94 -10.61 22.92 25.36
C ARG A 94 -11.52 21.73 25.02
N GLY A 95 -11.42 21.25 23.77
CA GLY A 95 -12.20 20.11 23.27
C GLY A 95 -11.91 18.81 24.03
N LEU A 96 -10.65 18.55 24.39
CA LEU A 96 -10.32 17.37 25.21
C LEU A 96 -11.03 17.41 26.56
N GLY A 97 -11.02 18.56 27.25
CA GLY A 97 -11.69 18.71 28.54
C GLY A 97 -13.21 18.52 28.44
N ALA A 98 -13.86 19.12 27.44
CA ALA A 98 -15.29 18.96 27.23
C ALA A 98 -15.68 17.54 26.78
N GLY A 99 -14.84 16.90 25.96
CA GLY A 99 -15.09 15.56 25.41
C GLY A 99 -15.09 14.44 26.45
N VAL A 100 -14.29 14.58 27.52
CA VAL A 100 -14.24 13.61 28.62
C VAL A 100 -15.18 13.94 29.79
N ASN A 101 -15.80 15.13 29.79
CA ASN A 101 -16.70 15.56 30.88
C ASN A 101 -18.13 15.01 30.65
N PRO A 102 -18.65 14.13 31.52
CA PRO A 102 -19.99 13.55 31.37
C PRO A 102 -21.15 14.55 31.42
N HIS A 103 -20.91 15.75 31.96
CA HIS A 103 -21.90 16.82 32.02
C HIS A 103 -21.88 17.73 30.77
N SER A 104 -20.96 17.50 29.83
CA SER A 104 -20.92 18.24 28.57
C SER A 104 -21.89 17.65 27.55
N ASP A 105 -22.61 18.50 26.82
CA ASP A 105 -23.43 18.10 25.65
C ASP A 105 -22.59 17.42 24.54
N THR A 106 -21.28 17.61 24.59
CA THR A 106 -20.32 17.03 23.64
C THR A 106 -19.53 15.85 24.20
N PHE A 107 -19.88 15.33 25.38
CA PHE A 107 -19.27 14.14 25.99
C PHE A 107 -19.19 13.01 24.97
N TRP A 108 -18.04 12.37 24.85
CA TRP A 108 -17.86 11.30 23.86
C TRP A 108 -18.59 10.02 24.22
N GLY A 109 -18.97 9.82 25.47
CA GLY A 109 -19.44 8.54 25.98
C GLY A 109 -18.32 7.78 26.68
N TYR A 110 -18.72 6.79 27.47
CA TYR A 110 -17.78 5.84 28.05
C TYR A 110 -17.38 4.79 27.01
N THR A 111 -16.21 4.20 27.22
CA THR A 111 -15.70 3.14 26.35
C THR A 111 -16.37 1.83 26.70
N GLU A 112 -16.89 1.12 25.71
CA GLU A 112 -17.43 -0.24 25.88
C GLU A 112 -16.52 -1.32 25.26
N ASP A 113 -16.89 -2.59 25.41
CA ASP A 113 -16.17 -3.70 24.78
C ASP A 113 -16.18 -3.55 23.26
N HIS A 114 -15.02 -3.72 22.62
CA HIS A 114 -14.86 -3.58 21.16
C HIS A 114 -15.32 -2.23 20.58
N ASP A 115 -15.20 -1.14 21.35
CA ASP A 115 -15.67 0.19 20.98
C ASP A 115 -14.63 1.01 20.18
N GLN A 116 -15.09 1.72 19.14
CA GLN A 116 -14.27 2.63 18.33
C GLN A 116 -13.59 3.72 19.17
N ARG A 117 -14.16 4.13 20.31
CA ARG A 117 -13.51 5.06 21.26
C ARG A 117 -12.14 4.59 21.73
N MET A 118 -11.92 3.27 21.85
CA MET A 118 -10.61 2.70 22.18
C MET A 118 -9.55 3.07 21.13
N VAL A 119 -9.94 3.15 19.86
CA VAL A 119 -9.07 3.49 18.74
C VAL A 119 -8.61 4.94 18.87
N GLU A 120 -9.55 5.83 19.16
CA GLU A 120 -9.28 7.27 19.25
C GLU A 120 -8.57 7.68 20.54
N MET A 121 -8.54 6.79 21.55
CA MET A 121 -7.68 6.97 22.72
C MET A 121 -6.18 6.94 22.38
N GLU A 122 -5.75 6.27 21.29
CA GLU A 122 -4.35 6.24 20.86
C GLU A 122 -3.81 7.65 20.51
N PRO A 123 -4.42 8.41 19.57
CA PRO A 123 -3.96 9.76 19.28
C PRO A 123 -4.05 10.71 20.49
N ILE A 124 -5.02 10.52 21.39
CA ILE A 124 -5.11 11.29 22.65
C ILE A 124 -3.91 10.95 23.55
N ALA A 125 -3.59 9.67 23.72
CA ALA A 125 -2.43 9.23 24.48
C ALA A 125 -1.11 9.77 23.89
N TYR A 126 -0.97 9.75 22.56
CA TYR A 126 0.16 10.37 21.87
C TYR A 126 0.25 11.87 22.16
N ALA A 127 -0.87 12.59 22.15
CA ALA A 127 -0.90 14.02 22.45
C ALA A 127 -0.44 14.33 23.87
N LEU A 128 -0.89 13.54 24.84
CA LEU A 128 -0.46 13.65 26.24
C LEU A 128 1.03 13.37 26.40
N LEU A 129 1.57 12.37 25.69
CA LEU A 129 3.00 12.05 25.71
C LEU A 129 3.85 13.13 25.04
N CYS A 130 3.36 13.76 23.97
CA CYS A 130 4.10 14.78 23.23
C CYS A 130 4.08 16.16 23.88
N ALA A 131 2.93 16.58 24.40
CA ALA A 131 2.69 17.93 24.93
C ALA A 131 1.94 17.89 26.28
N PRO A 132 2.47 17.19 27.31
CA PRO A 132 1.75 16.98 28.57
C PRO A 132 1.36 18.30 29.25
N SER A 133 2.24 19.31 29.23
CA SER A 133 1.96 20.62 29.82
C SER A 133 0.81 21.37 29.12
N ALA A 134 0.62 21.19 27.82
CA ALA A 134 -0.47 21.83 27.09
C ALA A 134 -1.84 21.23 27.47
N PHE A 135 -1.90 19.91 27.65
CA PHE A 135 -3.15 19.19 27.87
C PHE A 135 -3.50 18.93 29.35
N LEU A 136 -2.51 18.83 30.24
CA LEU A 136 -2.71 18.45 31.65
C LEU A 136 -2.39 19.56 32.66
N SER A 137 -1.67 20.61 32.27
CA SER A 137 -1.36 21.73 33.18
C SER A 137 -2.32 22.90 32.96
N VAL A 138 -2.34 23.82 33.94
CA VAL A 138 -2.95 25.14 33.82
C VAL A 138 -2.18 25.89 32.73
N SER A 139 -2.59 25.75 31.46
CA SER A 139 -1.94 26.50 30.39
C SER A 139 -2.14 28.00 30.69
N PRO A 140 -1.07 28.81 30.81
CA PRO A 140 -1.19 30.27 30.98
C PRO A 140 -1.96 30.95 29.83
N ARG A 141 -2.16 30.22 28.73
CA ARG A 141 -2.84 30.67 27.51
C ARG A 141 -4.35 30.54 27.58
N VAL A 142 -4.87 29.65 28.43
CA VAL A 142 -6.30 29.58 28.72
C VAL A 142 -6.59 30.46 29.94
N ARG A 143 -6.78 31.76 29.71
CA ARG A 143 -7.09 32.73 30.78
C ARG A 143 -8.39 32.34 31.47
N GLY A 144 -8.40 32.33 32.81
CA GLY A 144 -9.62 32.28 33.62
C GLY A 144 -10.04 30.91 34.15
N LEU A 145 -9.26 29.84 34.00
CA LEU A 145 -9.56 28.58 34.68
C LEU A 145 -9.02 28.59 36.12
N ASP A 146 -9.93 28.38 37.08
CA ASP A 146 -9.60 28.08 38.47
C ASP A 146 -8.69 26.84 38.56
N SER A 147 -7.77 26.85 39.52
CA SER A 147 -6.98 25.69 39.94
C SER A 147 -7.84 24.44 40.16
N GLN A 148 -9.01 24.57 40.78
CA GLN A 148 -9.91 23.45 41.04
C GLN A 148 -10.47 22.84 39.73
N VAL A 149 -10.92 23.69 38.79
CA VAL A 149 -11.44 23.24 37.48
C VAL A 149 -10.38 22.49 36.68
N ASN A 150 -9.10 22.85 36.83
CA ASN A 150 -8.00 22.13 36.20
C ASN A 150 -7.73 20.75 36.83
N HIS A 151 -7.84 20.63 38.15
CA HIS A 151 -7.73 19.34 38.83
C HIS A 151 -8.87 18.41 38.41
N GLU A 152 -10.10 18.89 38.42
CA GLU A 152 -11.28 18.13 37.97
C GLU A 152 -11.14 17.67 36.51
N ARG A 153 -10.68 18.55 35.62
CA ARG A 153 -10.43 18.20 34.22
C ARG A 153 -9.35 17.11 34.09
N ARG A 154 -8.24 17.24 34.81
CA ARG A 154 -7.17 16.24 34.80
C ARG A 154 -7.72 14.88 35.25
N ASP A 155 -8.49 14.86 36.34
CA ASP A 155 -9.06 13.64 36.90
C ASP A 155 -10.05 12.99 35.93
N GLN A 156 -10.85 13.78 35.21
CA GLN A 156 -11.74 13.28 34.15
C GLN A 156 -10.97 12.66 32.98
N ILE A 157 -9.89 13.30 32.50
CA ILE A 157 -9.03 12.74 31.44
C ILE A 157 -8.43 11.40 31.90
N VAL A 158 -7.89 11.36 33.12
CA VAL A 158 -7.29 10.14 33.69
C VAL A 158 -8.33 9.04 33.83
N SER A 159 -9.50 9.36 34.38
CA SER A 159 -10.59 8.40 34.56
C SER A 159 -11.07 7.84 33.22
N TRP A 160 -11.29 8.70 32.22
CA TRP A 160 -11.76 8.28 30.90
C TRP A 160 -10.74 7.37 30.21
N LEU A 161 -9.45 7.73 30.22
CA LEU A 161 -8.39 6.89 29.64
C LEU A 161 -8.21 5.56 30.39
N ARG A 162 -8.20 5.58 31.72
CA ARG A 162 -8.01 4.38 32.56
C ARG A 162 -9.10 3.34 32.33
N SER A 163 -10.32 3.76 31.95
CA SER A 163 -11.45 2.86 31.69
C SER A 163 -11.17 1.78 30.63
N ILE A 164 -10.23 2.02 29.71
CA ILE A 164 -9.86 1.02 28.67
C ILE A 164 -9.33 -0.30 29.26
N ASN A 165 -8.77 -0.26 30.48
CA ASN A 165 -8.19 -1.43 31.12
C ASN A 165 -9.25 -2.45 31.57
N GLU A 166 -10.47 -2.00 31.81
CA GLU A 166 -11.59 -2.83 32.26
C GLU A 166 -12.38 -3.45 31.11
N LYS A 167 -12.01 -3.16 29.86
CA LYS A 167 -12.77 -3.50 28.66
C LYS A 167 -12.07 -4.57 27.81
N ILE A 168 -12.87 -5.28 27.02
CA ILE A 168 -12.39 -6.31 26.08
C ILE A 168 -11.85 -5.63 24.82
N VAL A 169 -10.54 -5.71 24.65
CA VAL A 169 -9.84 -5.21 23.45
C VAL A 169 -9.74 -6.33 22.40
N PRO A 170 -10.03 -6.10 21.11
CA PRO A 170 -9.82 -7.11 20.06
C PRO A 170 -8.37 -7.64 20.01
N PRO A 171 -8.12 -8.92 19.66
CA PRO A 171 -6.78 -9.46 19.45
C PRO A 171 -6.21 -9.00 18.09
N SER A 172 -5.87 -7.72 18.02
CA SER A 172 -5.36 -7.04 16.82
C SER A 172 -4.46 -5.87 17.22
N ASN A 173 -4.07 -5.03 16.28
CA ASN A 173 -3.42 -3.74 16.52
C ASN A 173 -4.09 -2.90 17.62
N TRP A 174 -5.37 -3.12 17.95
CA TRP A 174 -6.05 -2.43 19.05
C TRP A 174 -5.35 -2.58 20.40
N ARG A 175 -4.56 -3.63 20.59
CA ARG A 175 -3.72 -3.83 21.77
C ARG A 175 -2.69 -2.70 21.93
N TRP A 176 -2.18 -2.15 20.83
CA TRP A 176 -1.30 -0.97 20.88
C TRP A 176 -1.98 0.27 21.44
N PHE A 177 -3.28 0.45 21.21
CA PHE A 177 -4.02 1.60 21.73
C PHE A 177 -4.00 1.59 23.26
N ARG A 178 -4.31 0.44 23.88
CA ARG A 178 -4.23 0.29 25.33
C ARG A 178 -2.80 0.38 25.87
N ILE A 179 -1.80 -0.14 25.16
CA ILE A 179 -0.38 0.06 25.52
C ILE A 179 -0.03 1.54 25.58
N LEU A 180 -0.34 2.32 24.54
CA LEU A 180 0.01 3.74 24.48
C LEU A 180 -0.79 4.58 25.49
N VAL A 181 -2.06 4.23 25.72
CA VAL A 181 -2.88 4.84 26.79
C VAL A 181 -2.24 4.62 28.16
N ASN A 182 -1.87 3.38 28.49
CA ASN A 182 -1.23 3.07 29.77
C ASN A 182 0.15 3.73 29.89
N LEU A 183 0.90 3.83 28.80
CA LEU A 183 2.17 4.57 28.78
C LEU A 183 1.95 6.07 29.06
N ALA A 184 0.91 6.68 28.49
CA ALA A 184 0.54 8.07 28.76
C ALA A 184 0.08 8.27 30.21
N LEU A 185 -0.72 7.35 30.76
CA LEU A 185 -1.15 7.38 32.16
C LEU A 185 0.06 7.39 33.12
N VAL A 186 1.07 6.59 32.85
CA VAL A 186 2.30 6.53 33.66
C VAL A 186 3.17 7.76 33.45
N LYS A 187 3.53 8.08 32.21
CA LYS A 187 4.53 9.11 31.90
C LYS A 187 4.02 10.54 32.02
N SER A 188 2.72 10.76 31.79
CA SER A 188 2.14 12.11 31.72
C SER A 188 1.17 12.37 32.87
N CYS A 189 0.41 11.35 33.29
CA CYS A 189 -0.64 11.50 34.31
C CYS A 189 -0.22 11.08 35.73
N GLY A 190 0.95 10.47 35.90
CA GLY A 190 1.47 10.08 37.22
C GLY A 190 0.78 8.85 37.84
N VAL A 191 0.11 8.03 37.02
CA VAL A 191 -0.41 6.73 37.45
C VAL A 191 0.76 5.77 37.71
N SER A 192 0.66 4.92 38.73
CA SER A 192 1.71 3.95 39.05
C SER A 192 1.88 2.94 37.91
N TYR A 193 3.13 2.62 37.55
CA TYR A 193 3.39 1.60 36.54
C TYR A 193 2.89 0.22 36.98
N ASP A 194 3.08 -0.14 38.25
CA ASP A 194 2.67 -1.45 38.79
C ASP A 194 1.18 -1.73 38.62
N GLU A 195 0.36 -0.68 38.59
CA GLU A 195 -1.07 -0.78 38.39
C GLU A 195 -1.44 -1.16 36.95
N VAL A 196 -0.79 -0.54 35.96
CA VAL A 196 -1.13 -0.75 34.54
C VAL A 196 -0.33 -1.90 33.93
N LYS A 197 0.79 -2.29 34.55
CA LYS A 197 1.71 -3.31 34.05
C LYS A 197 1.02 -4.64 33.71
N PRO A 198 0.11 -5.20 34.52
CA PRO A 198 -0.56 -6.47 34.17
C PRO A 198 -1.35 -6.40 32.86
N PHE A 199 -2.00 -5.27 32.58
CA PHE A 199 -2.72 -5.06 31.32
C PHE A 199 -1.74 -4.94 30.15
N MET A 200 -0.64 -4.21 30.34
CA MET A 200 0.39 -4.06 29.33
C MET A 200 1.09 -5.39 29.00
N ASP A 201 1.48 -6.17 30.01
CA ASP A 201 2.09 -7.49 29.83
C ASP A 201 1.17 -8.44 29.06
N ALA A 202 -0.13 -8.44 29.37
CA ALA A 202 -1.12 -9.25 28.67
C ALA A 202 -1.26 -8.84 27.19
N ASP A 203 -1.28 -7.54 26.90
CA ASP A 203 -1.34 -7.04 25.53
C ASP A 203 -0.06 -7.30 24.75
N PHE A 204 1.11 -7.12 25.37
CA PHE A 204 2.39 -7.46 24.76
C PHE A 204 2.47 -8.92 24.40
N LYS A 205 2.01 -9.83 25.26
CA LYS A 205 1.96 -11.26 24.94
C LYS A 205 1.15 -11.56 23.67
N VAL A 206 0.04 -10.84 23.47
CA VAL A 206 -0.76 -10.96 22.24
C VAL A 206 -0.03 -10.36 21.04
N LEU A 207 0.50 -9.15 21.19
CA LEU A 207 1.23 -8.44 20.12
C LEU A 207 2.49 -9.19 19.67
N ASP A 208 3.21 -9.82 20.61
CA ASP A 208 4.41 -10.62 20.32
C ASP A 208 4.09 -11.83 19.43
N SER A 209 2.84 -12.33 19.46
CA SER A 209 2.39 -13.42 18.56
C SER A 209 2.15 -12.98 17.11
N PHE A 210 2.19 -11.68 16.83
CA PHE A 210 1.93 -11.12 15.51
C PHE A 210 3.20 -10.93 14.68
N TYR A 211 4.37 -10.97 15.33
CA TYR A 211 5.67 -10.89 14.68
C TYR A 211 5.89 -12.12 13.78
N LEU A 212 6.34 -11.89 12.54
CA LEU A 212 6.59 -12.95 11.56
C LEU A 212 8.07 -13.29 11.53
N ALA A 213 8.87 -12.39 10.95
CA ALA A 213 10.31 -12.42 10.79
C ALA A 213 10.77 -11.11 10.12
N ASP A 214 12.07 -10.82 10.15
CA ASP A 214 12.69 -9.72 9.39
C ASP A 214 12.02 -8.34 9.61
N GLY A 215 11.59 -8.06 10.85
CA GLY A 215 10.86 -6.85 11.20
C GLY A 215 9.38 -6.84 10.78
N TRP A 216 8.92 -7.77 9.94
CA TRP A 216 7.53 -7.81 9.48
C TRP A 216 6.59 -8.37 10.56
N SER A 217 5.45 -7.69 10.72
CA SER A 217 4.36 -8.10 11.59
C SER A 217 3.03 -8.14 10.83
N SER A 218 2.19 -9.09 11.20
CA SER A 218 0.80 -9.13 10.77
C SER A 218 -0.07 -8.32 11.72
N ASP A 219 -1.18 -7.75 11.24
CA ASP A 219 -2.22 -7.35 12.18
C ASP A 219 -2.98 -8.60 12.62
N GLY A 220 -2.80 -9.09 13.86
CA GLY A 220 -3.38 -10.35 14.30
C GLY A 220 -2.54 -11.58 13.93
N LEU A 221 -2.86 -12.72 14.54
CA LEU A 221 -2.14 -13.98 14.34
C LEU A 221 -2.09 -14.36 12.84
N TRP A 222 -0.90 -14.71 12.37
CA TRP A 222 -0.69 -15.19 11.00
C TRP A 222 -1.20 -16.62 10.86
N ALA A 223 -2.33 -16.78 10.17
CA ALA A 223 -3.05 -18.05 10.07
C ALA A 223 -3.75 -18.19 8.71
N SER A 224 -4.41 -19.33 8.46
CA SER A 224 -5.07 -19.60 7.18
C SER A 224 -6.25 -18.66 6.87
N ASP A 225 -6.84 -18.04 7.89
CA ASP A 225 -7.93 -17.08 7.79
C ASP A 225 -7.44 -15.63 7.72
N LYS A 226 -6.17 -15.35 8.05
CA LYS A 226 -5.62 -13.99 8.02
C LYS A 226 -4.10 -14.01 7.78
N ARG A 227 -3.70 -13.52 6.61
CA ARG A 227 -2.30 -13.29 6.20
C ARG A 227 -2.21 -11.89 5.60
N GLN A 228 -1.92 -10.91 6.44
CA GLN A 228 -1.94 -9.49 6.09
C GLN A 228 -0.65 -8.81 6.58
N ALA A 229 0.34 -8.74 5.70
CA ALA A 229 1.55 -7.94 5.85
C ALA A 229 1.50 -6.83 4.78
N ASP A 230 0.87 -5.71 5.13
CA ASP A 230 0.57 -4.58 4.24
C ASP A 230 1.00 -3.24 4.85
N TYR A 231 0.67 -2.10 4.22
CA TYR A 231 0.99 -0.78 4.81
C TYR A 231 0.28 -0.53 6.14
N TYR A 232 -0.86 -1.19 6.40
CA TYR A 232 -1.56 -1.00 7.65
C TYR A 232 -0.70 -1.52 8.80
N SER A 233 -0.27 -2.79 8.77
CA SER A 233 0.63 -3.31 9.80
C SER A 233 2.04 -2.72 9.69
N GLY A 234 2.57 -2.63 8.48
CA GLY A 234 3.96 -2.24 8.21
C GLY A 234 4.26 -0.75 8.33
N SER A 235 3.30 0.15 8.18
CA SER A 235 3.62 1.59 8.23
C SER A 235 2.94 2.31 9.37
N PHE A 236 1.61 2.34 9.42
CA PHE A 236 0.89 3.33 10.23
C PHE A 236 0.08 2.74 11.41
N ALA A 237 0.01 1.42 11.57
CA ALA A 237 -0.57 0.79 12.76
C ALA A 237 0.50 0.16 13.66
N ILE A 238 1.06 -1.00 13.33
CA ILE A 238 1.93 -1.73 14.26
C ILE A 238 3.31 -1.09 14.36
N GLN A 239 3.99 -0.93 13.22
CA GLN A 239 5.35 -0.35 13.18
C GLN A 239 5.38 1.07 13.76
N TYR A 240 4.41 1.92 13.39
CA TYR A 240 4.30 3.25 13.98
C TYR A 240 4.15 3.21 15.50
N SER A 241 3.26 2.37 16.04
CA SER A 241 3.02 2.32 17.48
C SER A 241 4.19 1.69 18.25
N GLN A 242 4.92 0.75 17.66
CA GLN A 242 6.22 0.26 18.17
C GLN A 242 7.24 1.40 18.28
N LEU A 243 7.37 2.24 17.24
CA LEU A 243 8.29 3.37 17.23
C LEU A 243 7.88 4.49 18.19
N ALA A 244 6.58 4.75 18.31
CA ALA A 244 6.05 5.63 19.35
C ALA A 244 6.39 5.09 20.75
N TYR A 245 6.26 3.77 20.97
CA TYR A 245 6.67 3.14 22.22
C TYR A 245 8.18 3.28 22.47
N VAL A 246 9.02 3.01 21.47
CA VAL A 246 10.48 3.22 21.53
C VAL A 246 10.83 4.62 22.00
N ARG A 247 10.14 5.64 21.46
CA ARG A 247 10.39 7.04 21.84
C ARG A 247 10.09 7.31 23.32
N PHE A 248 8.97 6.81 23.84
CA PHE A 248 8.48 7.22 25.17
C PHE A 248 8.81 6.23 26.31
N ALA A 249 9.19 5.00 26.00
CA ALA A 249 9.40 3.92 26.98
C ALA A 249 10.87 3.57 27.26
N GLN A 250 11.85 4.33 26.74
CA GLN A 250 13.29 3.99 26.83
C GLN A 250 13.77 3.62 28.24
N GLY A 251 13.37 4.38 29.27
CA GLY A 251 13.73 4.10 30.66
C GLY A 251 12.76 3.20 31.42
N LEU A 252 11.65 2.79 30.80
CA LEU A 252 10.60 1.96 31.42
C LEU A 252 10.76 0.48 31.05
N ASP A 253 11.06 0.19 29.78
CA ASP A 253 11.19 -1.17 29.23
C ASP A 253 12.35 -1.22 28.21
N PRO A 254 13.62 -1.12 28.66
CA PRO A 254 14.78 -0.98 27.76
C PRO A 254 14.98 -2.19 26.83
N ASP A 255 14.67 -3.41 27.29
CA ASP A 255 14.87 -4.63 26.51
C ASP A 255 13.91 -4.70 25.31
N ARG A 256 12.62 -4.41 25.54
CA ARG A 256 11.62 -4.37 24.46
C ARG A 256 11.89 -3.22 23.50
N VAL A 257 12.31 -2.07 24.02
CA VAL A 257 12.71 -0.92 23.21
C VAL A 257 13.84 -1.30 22.24
N GLU A 258 14.89 -1.97 22.73
CA GLU A 258 16.01 -2.37 21.87
C GLU A 258 15.61 -3.43 20.84
N ARG A 259 14.74 -4.36 21.22
CA ARG A 259 14.17 -5.33 20.27
C ARG A 259 13.41 -4.62 19.15
N TYR A 260 12.53 -3.67 19.46
CA TYR A 260 11.78 -2.92 18.44
C TYR A 260 12.67 -2.03 17.57
N ARG A 261 13.77 -1.47 18.09
CA ARG A 261 14.77 -0.77 17.25
C ARG A 261 15.38 -1.71 16.21
N THR A 262 15.75 -2.91 16.63
CA THR A 262 16.33 -3.93 15.76
C THR A 262 15.32 -4.36 14.69
N GLU A 263 14.10 -4.69 15.09
CA GLU A 263 13.02 -5.08 14.18
C GLU A 263 12.66 -3.96 13.19
N ALA A 264 12.62 -2.70 13.61
CA ALA A 264 12.40 -1.56 12.71
C ALA A 264 13.51 -1.41 11.67
N GLY A 265 14.78 -1.62 12.08
CA GLY A 265 15.91 -1.63 11.16
C GLY A 265 15.78 -2.73 10.10
N GLN A 266 15.39 -3.94 10.49
CA GLN A 266 15.17 -5.07 9.59
C GLN A 266 13.99 -4.83 8.64
N PHE A 267 12.87 -4.31 9.16
CA PHE A 267 11.70 -3.97 8.35
C PHE A 267 12.07 -2.96 7.25
N ALA A 268 12.88 -1.95 7.62
CA ALA A 268 13.33 -0.93 6.70
C ALA A 268 14.14 -1.48 5.52
N GLU A 269 14.83 -2.63 5.63
CA GLU A 269 15.65 -3.22 4.55
C GLU A 269 14.86 -3.52 3.27
N THR A 270 13.57 -3.82 3.41
CA THR A 270 12.69 -4.18 2.29
C THR A 270 11.58 -3.16 2.05
N PHE A 271 11.14 -2.45 3.08
CA PHE A 271 9.98 -1.54 2.97
C PHE A 271 10.24 -0.31 2.08
N TRP A 272 11.48 0.18 1.98
CA TRP A 272 11.80 1.30 1.07
C TRP A 272 11.50 0.95 -0.40
N GLY A 273 11.60 -0.32 -0.79
CA GLY A 273 11.28 -0.82 -2.13
C GLY A 273 9.78 -0.92 -2.44
N TYR A 274 8.91 -0.39 -1.57
CA TYR A 274 7.48 -0.22 -1.83
C TYR A 274 7.16 1.16 -2.44
N PHE A 275 8.17 2.04 -2.49
CA PHE A 275 8.10 3.39 -3.04
C PHE A 275 8.93 3.48 -4.32
N ASP A 276 8.39 4.19 -5.30
CA ASP A 276 9.02 4.44 -6.59
C ASP A 276 9.86 5.74 -6.55
N VAL A 277 10.69 5.95 -7.57
CA VAL A 277 11.61 7.09 -7.70
C VAL A 277 10.90 8.44 -7.71
N ASP A 278 9.64 8.49 -8.17
CA ASP A 278 8.83 9.70 -8.22
C ASP A 278 8.06 10.00 -6.92
N GLY A 279 8.15 9.09 -5.94
CA GLY A 279 7.45 9.16 -4.66
C GLY A 279 6.09 8.44 -4.63
N SER A 280 5.62 7.88 -5.75
CA SER A 280 4.46 6.99 -5.74
C SER A 280 4.74 5.74 -4.89
N ALA A 281 3.69 5.16 -4.34
CA ALA A 281 3.80 3.94 -3.55
C ALA A 281 2.93 2.85 -4.20
N ILE A 282 3.38 1.60 -4.15
CA ILE A 282 2.62 0.47 -4.68
C ILE A 282 1.39 0.26 -3.80
N PRO A 283 0.14 0.50 -4.24
CA PRO A 283 -1.02 0.34 -3.37
C PRO A 283 -1.28 -1.14 -3.11
N PHE A 284 -1.24 -1.56 -1.85
CA PHE A 284 -1.39 -2.95 -1.44
C PHE A 284 -2.07 -3.09 -0.06
N GLY A 285 -3.09 -3.93 0.04
CA GLY A 285 -3.80 -4.22 1.27
C GLY A 285 -4.96 -3.27 1.58
N ARG A 286 -5.34 -3.19 2.86
CA ARG A 286 -6.50 -2.42 3.34
C ARG A 286 -6.14 -0.99 3.73
N SER A 287 -7.16 -0.19 4.04
CA SER A 287 -7.02 1.19 4.57
C SER A 287 -6.18 2.12 3.69
N LEU A 288 -6.18 1.88 2.38
CA LEU A 288 -5.45 2.71 1.41
C LEU A 288 -6.00 4.14 1.33
N THR A 289 -7.20 4.36 1.86
CA THR A 289 -7.84 5.68 2.01
C THR A 289 -7.08 6.62 2.94
N TYR A 290 -6.12 6.12 3.72
CA TYR A 290 -5.26 6.95 4.57
C TYR A 290 -4.03 7.50 3.82
N ARG A 291 -3.86 7.15 2.54
CA ARG A 291 -2.99 7.84 1.57
C ARG A 291 -1.54 7.99 2.04
N PHE A 292 -1.14 9.21 2.38
CA PHE A 292 0.22 9.52 2.80
C PHE A 292 0.62 8.89 4.12
N ALA A 293 -0.32 8.26 4.86
CA ALA A 293 0.01 7.37 5.98
C ALA A 293 1.02 6.27 5.59
N PHE A 294 1.15 5.94 4.30
CA PHE A 294 2.11 4.93 3.84
C PHE A 294 3.55 5.28 4.24
N ALA A 295 3.89 6.57 4.36
CA ALA A 295 5.21 7.02 4.81
C ALA A 295 5.33 7.27 6.32
N ALA A 296 4.32 6.93 7.14
CA ALA A 296 4.32 7.16 8.58
C ALA A 296 5.46 6.44 9.32
N PHE A 297 5.88 5.27 8.83
CA PHE A 297 7.07 4.58 9.33
C PHE A 297 8.31 5.48 9.26
N TRP A 298 8.55 6.15 8.13
CA TRP A 298 9.74 6.98 7.93
C TRP A 298 9.77 8.17 8.90
N SER A 299 8.64 8.85 9.10
CA SER A 299 8.56 9.93 10.08
C SER A 299 8.79 9.43 11.49
N ALA A 300 8.17 8.31 11.88
CA ALA A 300 8.33 7.73 13.20
C ALA A 300 9.76 7.22 13.46
N ALA A 301 10.41 6.63 12.46
CA ALA A 301 11.76 6.09 12.58
C ALA A 301 12.80 7.20 12.80
N VAL A 302 12.68 8.32 12.09
CA VAL A 302 13.53 9.49 12.32
C VAL A 302 13.29 10.07 13.71
N VAL A 303 12.03 10.24 14.11
CA VAL A 303 11.66 10.82 15.42
C VAL A 303 12.05 9.92 16.60
N ALA A 304 12.07 8.59 16.40
CA ALA A 304 12.54 7.62 17.38
C ALA A 304 14.06 7.34 17.30
N GLU A 305 14.78 8.06 16.43
CA GLU A 305 16.23 7.96 16.23
C GLU A 305 16.71 6.54 15.90
N ILE A 306 15.94 5.83 15.05
CA ILE A 306 16.29 4.47 14.63
C ILE A 306 17.51 4.52 13.70
N ARG A 307 18.51 3.69 14.00
CA ARG A 307 19.64 3.46 13.11
C ARG A 307 19.20 2.50 12.01
N LEU A 308 19.12 3.01 10.78
CA LEU A 308 18.70 2.21 9.63
C LEU A 308 19.91 1.61 8.91
N PRO A 309 19.79 0.39 8.36
CA PRO A 309 20.83 -0.22 7.55
C PRO A 309 20.95 0.46 6.18
N ALA A 310 22.07 0.23 5.50
CA ALA A 310 22.25 0.68 4.12
C ALA A 310 21.16 0.08 3.19
N PRO A 311 20.65 0.82 2.18
CA PRO A 311 21.06 2.16 1.74
C PRO A 311 20.47 3.34 2.55
N LEU A 312 19.76 3.07 3.65
CA LEU A 312 19.01 4.06 4.43
C LEU A 312 19.80 4.64 5.61
N ASN A 313 21.07 4.25 5.77
CA ASN A 313 21.95 4.70 6.84
C ASN A 313 22.33 6.19 6.73
N ASP A 314 22.08 6.82 5.58
CA ASP A 314 22.08 8.29 5.42
C ASP A 314 20.66 8.84 5.56
N VAL A 315 20.46 9.71 6.56
CA VAL A 315 19.17 10.34 6.85
C VAL A 315 18.64 11.19 5.69
N GLY A 316 19.50 11.67 4.79
CA GLY A 316 19.10 12.35 3.56
C GLY A 316 18.29 11.46 2.61
N VAL A 317 18.54 10.15 2.60
CA VAL A 317 17.74 9.18 1.81
C VAL A 317 16.34 9.04 2.41
N VAL A 318 16.25 8.96 3.74
CA VAL A 318 14.97 8.87 4.47
C VAL A 318 14.15 10.15 4.31
N LYS A 319 14.81 11.32 4.37
CA LYS A 319 14.21 12.62 4.03
C LYS A 319 13.64 12.60 2.61
N GLY A 320 14.42 12.07 1.67
CA GLY A 320 13.98 11.86 0.29
C GLY A 320 12.73 11.00 0.16
N LEU A 321 12.70 9.83 0.81
CA LEU A 321 11.53 8.92 0.80
C LEU A 321 10.27 9.64 1.29
N LEU A 322 10.38 10.36 2.41
CA LEU A 322 9.26 11.08 3.02
C LEU A 322 8.78 12.25 2.15
N LEU A 323 9.68 13.14 1.74
CA LEU A 323 9.30 14.38 1.04
C LEU A 323 8.87 14.12 -0.41
N ARG A 324 9.50 13.19 -1.13
CA ARG A 324 9.01 12.77 -2.48
C ARG A 324 7.61 12.21 -2.41
N HIS A 325 7.31 11.37 -1.41
CA HIS A 325 5.98 10.80 -1.25
C HIS A 325 4.91 11.88 -1.01
N LEU A 326 5.21 12.87 -0.17
CA LEU A 326 4.32 14.02 0.04
C LEU A 326 4.14 14.85 -1.24
N ARG A 327 5.22 15.09 -2.01
CA ARG A 327 5.13 15.77 -3.31
C ARG A 327 4.29 15.00 -4.33
N TRP A 328 4.34 13.66 -4.32
CA TRP A 328 3.49 12.86 -5.19
C TRP A 328 2.00 13.02 -4.83
N TRP A 329 1.68 13.03 -3.52
CA TRP A 329 0.31 13.27 -3.04
C TRP A 329 -0.18 14.70 -3.29
N ALA A 330 0.71 15.70 -3.22
CA ALA A 330 0.39 17.11 -3.53
C ALA A 330 -0.16 17.29 -4.95
N LYS A 331 0.28 16.44 -5.89
CA LYS A 331 -0.18 16.46 -7.29
C LYS A 331 -1.58 15.87 -7.47
N GLN A 332 -2.09 15.10 -6.50
CA GLN A 332 -3.39 14.43 -6.58
C GLN A 332 -4.52 15.38 -6.17
N CYS A 333 -4.89 16.30 -7.05
CA CYS A 333 -5.84 17.38 -6.72
C CYS A 333 -7.26 16.90 -6.37
N ASP A 334 -7.65 15.70 -6.83
CA ASP A 334 -8.99 15.15 -6.61
C ASP A 334 -9.15 14.40 -5.28
N ILE A 335 -8.18 14.46 -4.37
CA ILE A 335 -8.29 13.88 -3.02
C ILE A 335 -9.07 14.74 -2.02
N PHE A 336 -9.43 15.97 -2.41
CA PHE A 336 -10.17 16.92 -1.58
C PHE A 336 -11.64 17.02 -1.98
N ASN A 337 -12.49 17.29 -0.99
CA ASN A 337 -13.86 17.77 -1.11
C ASN A 337 -13.86 19.26 -1.52
N THR A 338 -15.01 19.80 -1.91
CA THR A 338 -15.13 21.21 -2.33
C THR A 338 -14.84 22.20 -1.22
N ASP A 339 -14.93 21.76 0.04
CA ASP A 339 -14.61 22.51 1.25
C ASP A 339 -13.14 22.37 1.70
N GLY A 340 -12.32 21.62 0.95
CA GLY A 340 -10.92 21.36 1.27
C GLY A 340 -10.67 20.20 2.23
N THR A 341 -11.69 19.53 2.75
CA THR A 341 -11.52 18.30 3.56
C THR A 341 -11.14 17.12 2.68
N LEU A 342 -10.49 16.08 3.23
CA LEU A 342 -10.18 14.87 2.47
C LEU A 342 -11.45 14.07 2.14
N ASN A 343 -11.50 13.45 0.96
CA ASN A 343 -12.59 12.55 0.55
C ASN A 343 -12.24 11.06 0.74
N ILE A 344 -13.25 10.17 0.81
CA ILE A 344 -13.01 8.72 0.87
C ILE A 344 -12.67 8.21 -0.54
N GLY A 345 -11.47 7.66 -0.70
CA GLY A 345 -10.96 7.17 -1.97
C GLY A 345 -9.44 7.01 -1.94
N TYR A 346 -8.81 6.93 -3.11
CA TYR A 346 -7.34 6.88 -3.22
C TYR A 346 -6.81 8.19 -3.83
N THR A 347 -6.71 8.30 -5.16
CA THR A 347 -6.34 9.57 -5.85
C THR A 347 -7.55 10.45 -6.21
N TYR A 348 -8.76 9.88 -6.13
CA TYR A 348 -10.04 10.55 -6.35
C TYR A 348 -11.10 9.87 -5.45
N PRO A 349 -12.31 10.44 -5.29
CA PRO A 349 -13.37 9.84 -4.47
C PRO A 349 -13.77 8.47 -5.03
N ASN A 350 -13.68 7.44 -4.20
CA ASN A 350 -14.05 6.08 -4.58
C ASN A 350 -14.52 5.31 -3.34
N MET A 351 -15.82 5.02 -3.26
CA MET A 351 -16.37 4.25 -2.13
C MET A 351 -16.14 2.74 -2.27
N PHE A 352 -15.79 2.22 -3.45
CA PHE A 352 -15.60 0.77 -3.64
C PHE A 352 -14.33 0.24 -2.96
N ILE A 353 -13.37 1.12 -2.64
CA ILE A 353 -12.18 0.76 -1.86
C ILE A 353 -12.38 0.92 -0.34
N SER A 354 -13.45 1.59 0.11
CA SER A 354 -13.65 1.88 1.53
C SER A 354 -13.81 0.62 2.36
N GLU A 355 -13.47 0.71 3.64
CA GLU A 355 -13.75 -0.30 4.65
C GLU A 355 -15.02 0.06 5.42
N ASP A 356 -15.62 -0.93 6.08
CA ASP A 356 -16.84 -0.73 6.88
C ASP A 356 -16.64 0.26 8.06
N TYR A 357 -15.40 0.44 8.49
CA TYR A 357 -15.03 1.39 9.55
C TYR A 357 -14.57 2.76 9.04
N ASN A 358 -14.68 3.06 7.75
CA ASN A 358 -14.25 4.36 7.22
C ASN A 358 -15.36 5.41 7.31
N SER A 359 -15.24 6.30 8.30
CA SER A 359 -15.98 7.56 8.34
C SER A 359 -15.29 8.63 7.46
N PRO A 360 -15.94 9.76 7.15
CA PRO A 360 -15.28 10.92 6.55
C PRO A 360 -14.06 11.42 7.35
N GLN A 361 -14.14 11.35 8.67
CA GLN A 361 -13.10 11.75 9.59
C GLN A 361 -11.92 10.78 9.57
N SER A 362 -12.15 9.56 9.07
CA SER A 362 -11.17 8.51 9.22
C SER A 362 -9.85 8.78 8.49
N LEU A 363 -9.92 9.58 7.44
CA LEU A 363 -8.84 9.87 6.51
C LEU A 363 -7.65 10.56 7.19
N TYR A 364 -7.89 11.26 8.30
CA TYR A 364 -6.88 12.02 9.03
C TYR A 364 -5.84 11.16 9.77
N TRP A 365 -5.93 9.82 9.72
CA TRP A 365 -4.78 8.94 10.03
C TRP A 365 -3.55 9.26 9.19
N CYS A 366 -3.75 9.81 8.00
CA CYS A 366 -2.72 10.32 7.12
C CYS A 366 -1.73 11.24 7.86
N LEU A 367 -2.20 11.98 8.88
CA LEU A 367 -1.39 12.92 9.66
C LEU A 367 -0.26 12.26 10.48
N LYS A 368 -0.24 10.93 10.67
CA LYS A 368 0.90 10.23 11.29
C LYS A 368 2.24 10.53 10.59
N THR A 369 2.20 10.71 9.28
CA THR A 369 3.36 11.04 8.42
C THR A 369 3.98 12.42 8.73
N PHE A 370 3.20 13.31 9.34
CA PHE A 370 3.64 14.66 9.70
C PHE A 370 4.28 14.73 11.10
N SER A 371 4.38 13.62 11.83
CA SER A 371 5.04 13.55 13.14
C SER A 371 6.51 14.00 13.13
N VAL A 372 7.14 14.04 11.96
CA VAL A 372 8.48 14.60 11.75
C VAL A 372 8.58 16.09 12.14
N LEU A 373 7.45 16.82 12.17
CA LEU A 373 7.38 18.22 12.60
C LEU A 373 7.76 18.44 14.07
N ARG A 374 7.77 17.36 14.88
CA ARG A 374 8.27 17.38 16.25
C ARG A 374 9.73 17.81 16.35
N LEU A 375 10.52 17.51 15.32
CA LEU A 375 11.94 17.84 15.26
C LEU A 375 12.11 19.36 15.12
N SER A 376 13.07 19.92 15.87
CA SER A 376 13.43 21.34 15.77
C SER A 376 14.02 21.64 14.40
N GLU A 377 13.96 22.90 13.96
CA GLU A 377 14.54 23.34 12.69
C GLU A 377 16.04 23.01 12.56
N ASP A 378 16.77 22.99 13.68
CA ASP A 378 18.19 22.66 13.73
C ASP A 378 18.50 21.15 13.71
N HIS A 379 17.49 20.29 13.76
CA HIS A 379 17.70 18.85 13.77
C HIS A 379 18.42 18.37 12.48
N PRO A 380 19.36 17.41 12.56
CA PRO A 380 20.11 16.92 11.39
C PRO A 380 19.25 16.51 10.20
N PHE A 381 18.07 15.93 10.43
CA PHE A 381 17.09 15.62 9.39
C PHE A 381 16.69 16.84 8.54
N TRP A 382 16.47 18.01 9.15
CA TRP A 382 16.10 19.21 8.40
C TRP A 382 17.31 19.88 7.74
N ARG A 383 18.48 19.80 8.38
CA ARG A 383 19.73 20.40 7.89
C ARG A 383 20.41 19.60 6.78
N CYS A 384 20.20 18.29 6.69
CA CYS A 384 20.82 17.48 5.65
C CYS A 384 20.25 17.76 4.26
N GLU A 385 21.04 17.45 3.24
CA GLU A 385 20.57 17.41 1.86
C GLU A 385 19.53 16.30 1.67
N GLU A 386 18.50 16.57 0.85
CA GLU A 386 17.60 15.51 0.40
C GLU A 386 18.32 14.67 -0.66
N LEU A 387 18.54 13.39 -0.37
CA LEU A 387 19.20 12.47 -1.31
C LEU A 387 18.18 11.75 -2.20
N PRO A 388 18.58 11.34 -3.43
CA PRO A 388 17.70 10.66 -4.37
C PRO A 388 17.16 9.32 -3.82
N HIS A 389 16.16 8.77 -4.51
CA HIS A 389 15.68 7.42 -4.19
C HIS A 389 16.81 6.41 -4.45
N PRO A 390 16.98 5.35 -3.64
CA PRO A 390 18.02 4.35 -3.89
C PRO A 390 17.90 3.66 -5.25
N LEU A 391 16.70 3.62 -5.86
CA LEU A 391 16.53 3.13 -7.23
C LEU A 391 17.05 4.11 -8.30
N SER A 392 17.16 5.41 -7.99
CA SER A 392 17.60 6.43 -8.95
C SER A 392 19.11 6.42 -9.21
N THR A 393 19.90 5.91 -8.26
CA THR A 393 21.37 5.78 -8.41
C THR A 393 21.75 4.56 -9.26
N GLY A 394 20.79 3.69 -9.56
CA GLY A 394 20.95 2.52 -10.41
C GLY A 394 20.57 2.78 -11.87
N LYS A 395 21.44 3.44 -12.65
CA LYS A 395 21.61 2.96 -14.03
C LYS A 395 22.24 1.58 -13.86
N LEU A 396 21.42 0.52 -13.92
CA LEU A 396 21.85 -0.87 -13.76
C LEU A 396 23.19 -1.07 -14.47
N SER A 397 24.28 -1.07 -13.69
CA SER A 397 25.58 -1.35 -14.26
C SER A 397 25.55 -2.82 -14.65
N SER A 398 26.00 -3.12 -15.86
CA SER A 398 26.13 -4.45 -16.45
C SER A 398 27.03 -5.43 -15.64
N HIS A 399 27.40 -5.08 -14.41
CA HIS A 399 28.33 -5.79 -13.54
C HIS A 399 27.68 -6.81 -12.59
N TRP A 400 26.35 -6.81 -12.43
CA TRP A 400 25.67 -7.79 -11.56
C TRP A 400 25.84 -9.25 -12.01
N LEU A 401 26.20 -9.46 -13.28
CA LEU A 401 26.27 -10.75 -13.96
C LEU A 401 27.53 -11.58 -13.65
N ALA A 402 28.55 -10.98 -13.04
CA ALA A 402 29.87 -11.61 -12.98
C ALA A 402 30.05 -12.63 -11.83
N ASN A 403 29.22 -12.64 -10.78
CA ASN A 403 29.37 -13.58 -9.66
C ASN A 403 28.09 -13.80 -8.82
N PRO A 404 27.27 -14.83 -9.09
CA PRO A 404 26.13 -15.20 -8.25
C PRO A 404 26.48 -16.15 -7.08
N VAL A 405 27.76 -16.56 -6.95
CA VAL A 405 28.17 -17.65 -6.03
C VAL A 405 29.41 -17.21 -5.24
N ASN A 406 29.19 -16.45 -4.16
CA ASN A 406 30.03 -16.38 -2.94
C ASN A 406 29.72 -15.11 -2.12
N SER A 407 28.48 -14.91 -1.69
CA SER A 407 28.17 -13.90 -0.67
C SER A 407 27.49 -14.53 0.54
N ALA A 408 28.08 -15.61 1.03
CA ALA A 408 27.93 -16.04 2.41
C ALA A 408 29.32 -15.94 3.07
N THR A 409 29.78 -14.70 3.29
CA THR A 409 30.62 -14.22 4.43
C THR A 409 31.38 -12.93 4.08
N ALA A 410 31.26 -11.96 5.00
CA ALA A 410 32.25 -10.91 5.33
C ALA A 410 32.58 -9.81 4.29
N ASN A 411 31.69 -8.82 4.13
CA ASN A 411 31.94 -7.43 4.57
C ASN A 411 30.69 -6.56 4.34
N ARG A 412 30.20 -5.97 5.43
CA ARG A 412 29.12 -4.97 5.42
C ARG A 412 29.65 -3.70 4.76
N ASN A 413 29.31 -3.46 3.48
CA ASN A 413 29.18 -2.13 2.83
C ASN A 413 29.03 -2.16 1.29
N ASP A 414 28.66 -3.29 0.67
CA ASP A 414 28.33 -3.30 -0.77
C ASP A 414 26.82 -3.42 -0.98
N ILE A 415 26.18 -2.28 -1.26
CA ILE A 415 24.75 -2.15 -1.57
C ILE A 415 24.55 -2.59 -3.04
N SER A 416 24.68 -3.88 -3.30
CA SER A 416 24.24 -4.48 -4.56
C SER A 416 22.83 -5.05 -4.35
N LEU A 417 21.86 -4.16 -4.16
CA LEU A 417 20.45 -4.51 -4.29
C LEU A 417 20.21 -4.83 -5.77
N GLY A 418 20.15 -6.11 -6.13
CA GLY A 418 19.60 -6.50 -7.42
C GLY A 418 18.17 -5.94 -7.58
N PRO A 419 17.54 -6.04 -8.76
CA PRO A 419 16.23 -5.44 -8.98
C PRO A 419 15.09 -6.11 -8.18
N TYR A 420 15.38 -7.07 -7.30
CA TYR A 420 14.39 -7.84 -6.55
C TYR A 420 14.56 -7.66 -5.03
N GLY A 421 13.52 -7.23 -4.34
CA GLY A 421 13.44 -7.28 -2.88
C GLY A 421 12.46 -8.36 -2.42
N VAL A 422 12.99 -9.46 -1.88
CA VAL A 422 12.18 -10.61 -1.44
C VAL A 422 11.71 -10.40 0.01
N VAL A 423 10.40 -10.39 0.22
CA VAL A 423 9.77 -10.37 1.54
C VAL A 423 9.25 -11.77 1.84
N ASN A 424 10.14 -12.64 2.31
CA ASN A 424 9.85 -14.04 2.61
C ASN A 424 8.66 -14.25 3.57
N PRO A 425 8.55 -13.56 4.73
CA PRO A 425 7.42 -13.77 5.64
C PRO A 425 6.07 -13.44 5.01
N ALA A 426 6.04 -12.59 3.97
CA ALA A 426 4.85 -12.15 3.27
C ALA A 426 4.61 -12.86 1.91
N ALA A 427 5.55 -13.69 1.45
CA ALA A 427 5.61 -14.27 0.10
C ALA A 427 5.36 -13.22 -1.00
N GLN A 428 6.21 -12.19 -0.99
CA GLN A 428 6.18 -11.04 -1.88
C GLN A 428 7.56 -10.79 -2.50
N ILE A 429 7.59 -10.25 -3.71
CA ILE A 429 8.82 -9.81 -4.40
C ILE A 429 8.59 -8.42 -4.99
N THR A 430 9.27 -7.41 -4.47
CA THR A 430 9.35 -6.10 -5.11
C THR A 430 10.25 -6.21 -6.34
N CYS A 431 9.79 -5.70 -7.48
CA CYS A 431 10.48 -5.68 -8.76
C CYS A 431 10.77 -4.23 -9.11
N SER A 432 12.04 -3.86 -9.17
CA SER A 432 12.51 -2.48 -9.29
C SER A 432 13.35 -2.30 -10.54
N PHE A 433 12.68 -2.28 -11.68
CA PHE A 433 13.29 -2.04 -12.99
C PHE A 433 13.03 -0.60 -13.44
N PRO A 434 13.92 0.01 -14.24
CA PRO A 434 13.71 1.37 -14.78
C PRO A 434 12.41 1.54 -15.56
N GLU A 435 11.97 0.49 -16.23
CA GLU A 435 10.74 0.48 -17.04
C GLU A 435 9.49 0.49 -16.16
N HIS A 436 9.51 -0.28 -15.06
CA HIS A 436 8.35 -0.48 -14.22
C HIS A 436 8.73 -0.97 -12.81
N HIS A 437 8.15 -0.32 -11.80
CA HIS A 437 8.26 -0.69 -10.40
C HIS A 437 6.95 -1.28 -9.87
N PHE A 438 6.99 -2.48 -9.32
CA PHE A 438 5.79 -3.20 -8.87
C PHE A 438 6.11 -4.33 -7.88
N LEU A 439 5.06 -4.93 -7.30
CA LEU A 439 5.12 -6.00 -6.31
C LEU A 439 4.43 -7.25 -6.85
N LEU A 440 5.13 -8.38 -6.89
CA LEU A 440 4.51 -9.69 -7.04
C LEU A 440 4.03 -10.21 -5.67
N SER A 441 2.84 -10.81 -5.62
CA SER A 441 2.22 -11.28 -4.37
C SER A 441 1.61 -12.67 -4.49
N ALA A 442 1.96 -13.55 -3.56
CA ALA A 442 1.49 -14.92 -3.53
C ALA A 442 0.83 -15.35 -2.21
N GLY A 443 1.22 -14.80 -1.05
CA GLY A 443 0.82 -15.36 0.25
C GLY A 443 -0.38 -14.73 0.95
N GLN A 444 -0.87 -13.60 0.46
CA GLN A 444 -1.71 -12.69 1.24
C GLN A 444 -3.22 -12.98 1.06
N SER A 445 -3.97 -12.98 2.17
CA SER A 445 -5.41 -13.26 2.17
C SER A 445 -6.10 -12.88 3.49
N THR A 446 -7.44 -12.80 3.49
CA THR A 446 -8.20 -12.49 4.71
C THR A 446 -9.67 -12.90 4.71
N LYS A 447 -10.09 -13.81 5.57
CA LYS A 447 -11.52 -14.16 5.71
C LYS A 447 -12.36 -13.04 6.32
N LYS A 448 -11.74 -11.96 6.79
CA LYS A 448 -12.46 -10.77 7.24
C LYS A 448 -13.31 -10.20 6.08
N PRO A 449 -14.51 -9.68 6.37
CA PRO A 449 -15.41 -9.13 5.36
C PRO A 449 -14.98 -7.71 4.92
N HIS A 450 -13.71 -7.52 4.58
CA HIS A 450 -13.23 -6.29 3.98
C HIS A 450 -13.82 -6.16 2.57
N ARG A 451 -14.25 -4.96 2.19
CA ARG A 451 -14.72 -4.70 0.83
C ARG A 451 -13.57 -4.93 -0.15
N ALA A 452 -13.84 -5.62 -1.26
CA ALA A 452 -12.85 -5.90 -2.31
C ALA A 452 -11.56 -6.59 -1.81
N ARG A 453 -11.67 -7.44 -0.76
CA ARG A 453 -10.51 -8.11 -0.14
C ARG A 453 -9.70 -8.96 -1.12
N GLU A 454 -10.35 -9.59 -2.10
CA GLU A 454 -9.70 -10.38 -3.15
C GLU A 454 -8.78 -9.48 -3.98
N ALA A 455 -9.26 -8.29 -4.35
CA ALA A 455 -8.48 -7.31 -5.10
C ALA A 455 -7.35 -6.68 -4.27
N LYS A 456 -7.55 -6.51 -2.96
CA LYS A 456 -6.58 -5.88 -2.04
C LYS A 456 -5.42 -6.80 -1.65
N TYR A 457 -5.65 -8.12 -1.62
CA TYR A 457 -4.66 -9.08 -1.12
C TYR A 457 -4.26 -10.18 -2.11
N SER A 458 -5.11 -10.56 -3.05
CA SER A 458 -4.94 -11.83 -3.79
C SER A 458 -4.62 -11.70 -5.28
N LYS A 459 -4.43 -10.48 -5.80
CA LYS A 459 -3.82 -10.26 -7.13
C LYS A 459 -2.39 -10.77 -7.20
N LEU A 460 -1.96 -11.09 -8.40
CA LEU A 460 -0.61 -11.63 -8.68
C LEU A 460 0.44 -10.52 -8.74
N ALA A 461 0.04 -9.29 -9.13
CA ALA A 461 0.90 -8.12 -9.17
C ALA A 461 0.17 -6.84 -8.71
N TYR A 462 0.90 -5.90 -8.13
CA TYR A 462 0.45 -4.55 -7.74
C TYR A 462 1.47 -3.52 -8.20
N SER A 463 1.04 -2.45 -8.87
CA SER A 463 1.94 -1.50 -9.53
C SER A 463 1.87 -0.10 -8.92
N SER A 464 3.01 0.60 -8.83
CA SER A 464 3.09 2.00 -8.40
C SER A 464 2.41 2.95 -9.40
N ALA A 465 2.53 2.67 -10.70
CA ALA A 465 1.99 3.48 -11.80
C ALA A 465 0.58 3.06 -12.26
N PHE A 466 0.26 1.77 -12.12
CA PHE A 466 -0.96 1.14 -12.60
C PHE A 466 -1.68 0.47 -11.42
N ALA A 467 -2.12 1.30 -10.47
CA ALA A 467 -2.77 0.82 -9.25
C ALA A 467 -3.89 -0.17 -9.57
N PHE A 468 -4.17 -1.09 -8.66
CA PHE A 468 -5.12 -2.16 -8.92
C PHE A 468 -6.56 -1.65 -9.07
N SER A 469 -7.46 -2.45 -9.68
CA SER A 469 -8.91 -2.18 -9.68
C SER A 469 -9.65 -2.98 -8.61
N VAL A 470 -10.74 -2.42 -8.10
CA VAL A 470 -11.69 -3.03 -7.16
C VAL A 470 -13.02 -3.35 -7.86
N PRO A 471 -13.66 -4.47 -7.50
CA PRO A 471 -14.93 -4.87 -8.09
C PRO A 471 -16.09 -3.93 -7.68
N VAL A 472 -17.00 -3.69 -8.62
CA VAL A 472 -18.25 -2.93 -8.42
C VAL A 472 -19.52 -3.78 -8.64
N GLY A 473 -19.34 -5.06 -9.01
CA GLY A 473 -20.41 -6.00 -9.34
C GLY A 473 -19.85 -7.33 -9.86
N PRO A 474 -20.73 -8.31 -10.19
CA PRO A 474 -20.33 -9.68 -10.52
C PRO A 474 -19.89 -9.91 -11.98
N LEU A 475 -20.28 -9.05 -12.92
CA LEU A 475 -19.89 -9.19 -14.33
C LEU A 475 -18.38 -8.98 -14.51
N LEU A 476 -17.78 -9.55 -15.55
CA LEU A 476 -16.34 -9.42 -15.80
C LEU A 476 -15.86 -7.94 -15.84
N SER A 477 -16.61 -7.06 -16.51
CA SER A 477 -16.32 -5.62 -16.56
C SER A 477 -16.47 -4.92 -15.21
N GLN A 478 -17.37 -5.41 -14.36
CA GLN A 478 -17.61 -4.88 -13.02
C GLN A 478 -16.59 -5.41 -12.02
N MET A 479 -16.15 -6.66 -12.16
CA MET A 479 -15.12 -7.28 -11.33
C MET A 479 -13.75 -6.64 -11.61
N ALA A 480 -13.49 -6.24 -12.85
CA ALA A 480 -12.27 -5.58 -13.31
C ALA A 480 -10.99 -6.32 -12.83
N PRO A 481 -10.78 -7.58 -13.23
CA PRO A 481 -9.75 -8.46 -12.66
C PRO A 481 -8.34 -8.17 -13.19
N ASP A 482 -7.87 -6.93 -13.17
CA ASP A 482 -6.48 -6.64 -13.54
C ASP A 482 -5.48 -7.35 -12.63
N SER A 483 -4.34 -7.70 -13.22
CA SER A 483 -3.19 -8.34 -12.56
C SER A 483 -3.52 -9.64 -11.83
N THR A 484 -4.54 -10.38 -12.28
CA THR A 484 -4.93 -11.68 -11.70
C THR A 484 -5.52 -12.61 -12.75
N ILE A 485 -5.73 -13.87 -12.36
CA ILE A 485 -6.51 -14.85 -13.11
C ILE A 485 -7.89 -15.02 -12.47
N SER A 486 -8.93 -15.07 -13.29
CA SER A 486 -10.31 -15.32 -12.88
C SER A 486 -10.93 -16.47 -13.66
N ALA A 487 -11.85 -17.18 -13.02
CA ALA A 487 -12.52 -18.36 -13.58
C ALA A 487 -14.05 -18.22 -13.56
N SER A 488 -14.69 -18.74 -14.59
CA SER A 488 -16.15 -18.93 -14.69
C SER A 488 -16.45 -20.36 -15.13
N ASN A 489 -17.53 -20.94 -14.59
CA ASN A 489 -18.04 -22.25 -14.95
C ASN A 489 -19.54 -22.24 -15.31
N ASP A 490 -20.07 -21.04 -15.59
CA ASP A 490 -21.47 -20.73 -15.86
C ASP A 490 -21.61 -19.77 -17.06
N ASP A 491 -20.78 -19.98 -18.08
CA ASP A 491 -20.77 -19.21 -19.33
C ASP A 491 -20.51 -17.69 -19.16
N GLY A 492 -19.81 -17.31 -18.08
CA GLY A 492 -19.43 -15.93 -17.81
C GLY A 492 -20.48 -15.13 -17.03
N ASP A 493 -21.55 -15.76 -16.55
CA ASP A 493 -22.55 -15.13 -15.68
C ASP A 493 -21.93 -14.71 -14.33
N THR A 494 -21.05 -15.56 -13.77
CA THR A 494 -20.30 -15.23 -12.57
C THR A 494 -18.81 -15.53 -12.71
N TRP A 495 -18.00 -14.71 -12.06
CA TRP A 495 -16.56 -14.83 -12.08
C TRP A 495 -15.98 -14.91 -10.67
N ARG A 496 -14.94 -15.73 -10.52
CA ARG A 496 -14.15 -15.83 -9.29
C ARG A 496 -12.71 -15.49 -9.58
N ALA A 497 -12.23 -14.42 -8.98
CA ALA A 497 -10.80 -14.11 -8.94
C ALA A 497 -10.09 -15.00 -7.90
N ARG A 498 -8.76 -15.09 -8.04
CA ARG A 498 -7.90 -15.72 -7.04
C ARG A 498 -8.22 -15.27 -5.62
N TRP A 499 -8.48 -16.24 -4.75
CA TRP A 499 -8.82 -16.04 -3.34
C TRP A 499 -8.31 -17.20 -2.49
N GLU A 500 -7.93 -16.93 -1.23
CA GLU A 500 -7.51 -17.94 -0.25
C GLU A 500 -6.46 -18.94 -0.81
N PRO A 501 -5.21 -18.49 -1.05
CA PRO A 501 -4.18 -19.39 -1.53
C PRO A 501 -3.94 -20.53 -0.52
N GLU A 502 -4.06 -21.78 -1.00
CA GLU A 502 -3.82 -22.99 -0.22
C GLU A 502 -2.34 -23.12 0.14
N SER A 503 -1.46 -22.68 -0.77
CA SER A 503 -0.02 -22.60 -0.57
C SER A 503 0.54 -21.35 -1.24
N ALA A 504 1.65 -20.85 -0.68
CA ALA A 504 2.46 -19.80 -1.25
C ALA A 504 3.90 -19.99 -0.79
N ARG A 505 4.86 -19.95 -1.70
CA ARG A 505 6.28 -20.06 -1.39
C ARG A 505 7.14 -19.26 -2.36
N THR A 506 8.28 -18.80 -1.88
CA THR A 506 9.36 -18.24 -2.71
C THR A 506 10.38 -19.35 -3.00
N LYS A 507 10.85 -19.47 -4.24
CA LYS A 507 11.92 -20.40 -4.65
C LYS A 507 12.94 -19.61 -5.48
N SER A 508 14.23 -19.87 -5.30
CA SER A 508 15.26 -19.38 -6.24
C SER A 508 15.46 -20.41 -7.33
N VAL A 509 15.39 -19.99 -8.59
CA VAL A 509 15.44 -20.88 -9.76
C VAL A 509 16.50 -20.39 -10.76
N GLN A 510 17.17 -21.32 -11.43
CA GLN A 510 18.08 -20.99 -12.52
C GLN A 510 17.32 -21.05 -13.84
N LEU A 511 17.34 -19.94 -14.59
CA LEU A 511 16.75 -19.83 -15.92
C LEU A 511 17.84 -19.55 -16.95
N THR A 512 17.66 -20.03 -18.18
CA THR A 512 18.54 -19.74 -19.30
C THR A 512 17.99 -18.57 -20.08
N LEU A 513 18.77 -17.50 -20.17
CA LEU A 513 18.47 -16.35 -21.00
C LEU A 513 19.14 -16.55 -22.35
N GLU A 514 18.36 -16.70 -23.41
CA GLU A 514 18.87 -16.65 -24.78
C GLU A 514 19.27 -15.20 -25.12
N GLY A 515 20.47 -15.00 -25.68
CA GLY A 515 20.87 -13.71 -26.24
C GLY A 515 20.12 -13.38 -27.52
N GLN A 516 20.49 -12.29 -28.20
CA GLN A 516 19.92 -12.01 -29.54
C GLN A 516 20.37 -13.06 -30.57
N LYS A 517 21.49 -13.74 -30.31
CA LYS A 517 21.97 -14.92 -31.04
C LYS A 517 21.98 -16.15 -30.12
N GLU A 518 21.68 -17.33 -30.65
CA GLU A 518 21.65 -18.60 -29.89
C GLU A 518 22.99 -18.93 -29.19
N SER A 519 24.11 -18.42 -29.69
CA SER A 519 25.45 -18.60 -29.10
C SER A 519 25.71 -17.77 -27.83
N GLU A 520 24.79 -16.90 -27.42
CA GLU A 520 24.94 -15.94 -26.31
C GLU A 520 24.06 -16.30 -25.10
N SER A 521 23.80 -17.59 -24.88
CA SER A 521 22.98 -18.03 -23.74
C SER A 521 23.74 -17.91 -22.40
N ARG A 522 23.05 -17.44 -21.36
CA ARG A 522 23.59 -17.32 -20.00
C ARG A 522 22.58 -17.81 -18.97
N LYS A 523 23.05 -18.40 -17.88
CA LYS A 523 22.18 -18.79 -16.75
C LYS A 523 22.07 -17.67 -15.73
N VAL A 524 20.86 -17.40 -15.27
CA VAL A 524 20.56 -16.44 -14.19
C VAL A 524 19.82 -17.14 -13.06
N THR A 525 20.15 -16.81 -11.82
CA THR A 525 19.33 -17.19 -10.67
C THR A 525 18.33 -16.08 -10.36
N VAL A 526 17.04 -16.39 -10.34
CA VAL A 526 15.97 -15.44 -10.01
C VAL A 526 15.04 -15.98 -8.93
N PRO A 527 14.49 -15.11 -8.05
CA PRO A 527 13.44 -15.50 -7.13
C PRO A 527 12.11 -15.59 -7.87
N VAL A 528 11.34 -16.64 -7.65
CA VAL A 528 9.99 -16.83 -8.17
C VAL A 528 9.02 -17.08 -7.03
N LEU A 529 7.75 -16.69 -7.23
CA LEU A 529 6.67 -17.04 -6.31
C LEU A 529 5.83 -18.16 -6.91
N ILE A 530 5.45 -19.13 -6.08
CA ILE A 530 4.57 -20.23 -6.46
C ILE A 530 3.38 -20.21 -5.52
N SER A 531 2.17 -20.21 -6.06
CA SER A 531 0.95 -20.29 -5.27
C SER A 531 -0.15 -21.11 -5.91
N ALA A 532 -0.85 -21.89 -5.11
CA ALA A 532 -2.01 -22.66 -5.54
C ALA A 532 -3.31 -22.16 -4.90
N TRP A 533 -4.40 -22.25 -5.65
CA TRP A 533 -5.75 -21.99 -5.15
C TRP A 533 -6.79 -22.82 -5.90
N CYS A 534 -7.98 -22.93 -5.31
CA CYS A 534 -9.13 -23.62 -5.88
C CYS A 534 -10.31 -22.64 -6.00
N PRO A 535 -10.81 -22.32 -7.21
CA PRO A 535 -11.87 -21.31 -7.34
C PRO A 535 -13.21 -21.76 -6.75
N TRP A 536 -13.46 -23.07 -6.71
CA TRP A 536 -14.65 -23.66 -6.10
C TRP A 536 -14.29 -24.87 -5.23
N LYS A 537 -15.08 -25.11 -4.17
CA LYS A 537 -14.90 -26.29 -3.29
C LYS A 537 -15.43 -27.59 -3.92
N ASN A 538 -16.52 -27.46 -4.69
CA ASN A 538 -17.25 -28.58 -5.29
C ASN A 538 -16.71 -28.95 -6.67
N PHE A 539 -16.13 -27.99 -7.40
CA PHE A 539 -15.43 -28.25 -8.65
C PHE A 539 -13.93 -28.37 -8.35
N LYS A 540 -13.37 -29.57 -8.51
CA LYS A 540 -11.98 -29.90 -8.13
C LYS A 540 -10.95 -29.38 -9.13
N LEU A 541 -11.07 -28.10 -9.52
CA LEU A 541 -10.04 -27.39 -10.28
C LEU A 541 -9.04 -26.76 -9.32
N LYS A 542 -7.78 -27.18 -9.42
CA LYS A 542 -6.64 -26.54 -8.79
C LYS A 542 -5.91 -25.71 -9.84
N ILE A 543 -5.58 -24.47 -9.50
CA ILE A 543 -4.75 -23.57 -10.31
C ILE A 543 -3.48 -23.28 -9.52
N GLU A 544 -2.35 -23.83 -9.95
CA GLU A 544 -1.02 -23.49 -9.41
C GLU A 544 -0.35 -22.48 -10.34
N THR A 545 0.11 -21.37 -9.81
CA THR A 545 0.70 -20.27 -10.58
C THR A 545 2.14 -20.04 -10.14
N ILE A 546 3.05 -20.05 -11.11
CA ILE A 546 4.43 -19.61 -10.97
C ILE A 546 4.51 -18.18 -11.50
N LEU A 547 5.01 -17.26 -10.66
CA LEU A 547 5.28 -15.87 -11.01
C LEU A 547 6.77 -15.69 -11.16
N ILE A 548 7.21 -15.43 -12.38
CA ILE A 548 8.60 -15.14 -12.72
C ILE A 548 8.70 -13.62 -12.90
N PRO A 549 9.55 -12.93 -12.11
CA PRO A 549 9.71 -11.48 -12.22
C PRO A 549 10.37 -11.11 -13.57
N PRO A 550 10.42 -9.82 -13.90
CA PRO A 550 11.14 -9.39 -15.09
C PRO A 550 12.59 -9.80 -15.06
N LEU A 551 13.12 -10.11 -16.24
CA LEU A 551 14.51 -10.52 -16.43
C LEU A 551 15.20 -9.42 -17.20
N GLU A 552 16.49 -9.17 -16.95
CA GLU A 552 17.26 -8.13 -17.67
C GLU A 552 17.20 -8.31 -19.20
N ARG A 553 17.05 -9.55 -19.70
CA ARG A 553 16.89 -9.83 -21.12
C ARG A 553 15.57 -9.30 -21.69
N TRP A 554 14.50 -9.29 -20.90
CA TRP A 554 13.16 -8.85 -21.31
C TRP A 554 12.61 -7.86 -20.29
N PRO A 555 13.18 -6.64 -20.23
CA PRO A 555 12.69 -5.63 -19.30
C PRO A 555 11.26 -5.22 -19.66
N GLY A 556 10.50 -4.82 -18.64
CA GLY A 556 9.06 -4.52 -18.77
C GLY A 556 8.15 -5.75 -18.89
N TRP A 557 8.69 -6.98 -18.95
CA TRP A 557 7.89 -8.21 -19.01
C TRP A 557 8.01 -9.02 -17.72
N HIS A 558 6.91 -9.47 -17.14
CA HIS A 558 6.93 -10.60 -16.19
C HIS A 558 6.12 -11.77 -16.74
N VAL A 559 6.45 -12.98 -16.31
CA VAL A 559 5.84 -14.21 -16.84
C VAL A 559 5.01 -14.90 -15.76
N ARG A 560 3.83 -15.38 -16.15
CA ARG A 560 2.96 -16.21 -15.33
C ARG A 560 2.82 -17.57 -16.00
N VAL A 561 3.03 -18.64 -15.24
CA VAL A 561 2.74 -20.01 -15.68
C VAL A 561 1.61 -20.53 -14.81
N HIS A 562 0.46 -20.79 -15.41
CA HIS A 562 -0.70 -21.38 -14.74
C HIS A 562 -0.82 -22.85 -15.10
N ILE A 563 -0.74 -23.70 -14.09
CA ILE A 563 -0.92 -25.15 -14.19
C ILE A 563 -2.29 -25.49 -13.62
N LEU A 564 -3.13 -26.01 -14.48
CA LEU A 564 -4.51 -26.37 -14.21
C LEU A 564 -4.58 -27.86 -13.97
N THR A 565 -5.19 -28.31 -12.89
CA THR A 565 -5.40 -29.74 -12.62
C THR A 565 -6.84 -30.02 -12.18
N TRP A 566 -7.50 -31.04 -12.75
CA TRP A 566 -8.90 -31.40 -12.44
C TRP A 566 -9.11 -32.92 -12.38
N LYS A 567 -10.16 -33.42 -11.71
CA LYS A 567 -10.36 -34.88 -11.50
C LYS A 567 -11.58 -35.51 -12.17
N ASP A 568 -12.57 -34.74 -12.61
CA ASP A 568 -13.86 -35.29 -13.08
C ASP A 568 -14.04 -35.19 -14.60
N GLN A 569 -14.76 -36.15 -15.20
CA GLN A 569 -15.19 -36.09 -16.61
C GLN A 569 -16.26 -35.01 -16.76
N TYR A 570 -15.88 -33.86 -17.30
CA TYR A 570 -16.80 -32.74 -17.50
C TYR A 570 -17.57 -32.94 -18.80
N SER A 571 -18.89 -33.18 -18.73
CA SER A 571 -19.68 -33.50 -19.93
C SER A 571 -20.66 -32.42 -20.39
N ALA A 572 -20.77 -31.25 -19.73
CA ALA A 572 -21.86 -30.32 -20.08
C ALA A 572 -21.65 -28.81 -19.85
N SER A 573 -20.52 -28.33 -19.33
CA SER A 573 -20.35 -26.89 -19.07
C SER A 573 -19.05 -26.33 -19.65
N LEU A 574 -19.07 -25.04 -19.98
CA LEU A 574 -17.94 -24.32 -20.54
C LEU A 574 -17.09 -23.80 -19.36
N LEU A 575 -15.80 -24.17 -19.30
CA LEU A 575 -14.85 -23.54 -18.37
C LEU A 575 -14.21 -22.37 -19.11
N GLN A 576 -14.32 -21.18 -18.52
CA GLN A 576 -13.65 -19.97 -19.02
C GLN A 576 -12.64 -19.49 -17.99
N LEU A 577 -11.46 -19.05 -18.47
CA LEU A 577 -10.46 -18.36 -17.65
C LEU A 577 -10.07 -17.05 -18.33
N VAL A 578 -9.90 -16.00 -17.53
CA VAL A 578 -9.37 -14.72 -17.98
C VAL A 578 -8.14 -14.40 -17.15
N ASP A 579 -6.97 -14.34 -17.78
CA ASP A 579 -5.74 -13.79 -17.19
C ASP A 579 -5.53 -12.37 -17.72
N ALA A 580 -5.18 -11.44 -16.84
CA ALA A 580 -5.19 -10.02 -17.17
C ALA A 580 -3.92 -9.30 -16.72
N GLY A 581 -3.47 -8.37 -17.56
CA GLY A 581 -2.38 -7.44 -17.30
C GLY A 581 -2.81 -6.28 -16.39
N PHE A 582 -2.01 -5.21 -16.39
CA PHE A 582 -2.29 -4.04 -15.58
C PHE A 582 -3.41 -3.17 -16.19
N ALA A 583 -4.30 -2.66 -15.35
CA ALA A 583 -5.28 -1.66 -15.76
C ALA A 583 -4.57 -0.32 -16.04
N ILE A 584 -4.80 0.26 -17.22
CA ILE A 584 -4.15 1.51 -17.65
C ILE A 584 -5.18 2.54 -18.11
N SER A 585 -4.89 3.83 -17.90
CA SER A 585 -5.69 4.96 -18.37
C SER A 585 -6.13 4.78 -19.83
N SER A 586 -7.43 4.96 -20.08
CA SER A 586 -8.03 4.92 -21.42
C SER A 586 -8.21 6.30 -22.05
N LYS A 587 -7.62 7.33 -21.43
CA LYS A 587 -7.72 8.72 -21.86
C LYS A 587 -6.57 9.03 -22.84
N GLY A 588 -6.90 9.67 -23.97
CA GLY A 588 -5.89 10.27 -24.83
C GLY A 588 -5.29 11.55 -24.23
N ALA A 589 -4.05 11.87 -24.56
CA ALA A 589 -3.29 13.01 -24.04
C ALA A 589 -4.00 14.36 -24.30
N LYS A 590 -4.75 14.47 -25.42
CA LYS A 590 -5.56 15.65 -25.77
C LYS A 590 -7.03 15.55 -25.30
N GLY A 591 -7.36 14.54 -24.50
CA GLY A 591 -8.74 14.14 -24.21
C GLY A 591 -9.32 13.24 -25.30
N GLY A 592 -10.44 12.55 -25.00
CA GLY A 592 -11.06 11.58 -25.90
C GLY A 592 -10.64 10.13 -25.63
N VAL A 593 -11.08 9.22 -26.51
CA VAL A 593 -10.79 7.78 -26.44
C VAL A 593 -9.51 7.48 -27.22
N LEU A 594 -8.70 6.54 -26.73
CA LEU A 594 -7.51 6.07 -27.43
C LEU A 594 -7.86 5.53 -28.84
N PRO A 595 -7.14 5.93 -29.90
CA PRO A 595 -7.37 5.44 -31.26
C PRO A 595 -6.93 3.98 -31.41
N THR A 596 -7.52 3.26 -32.36
CA THR A 596 -7.05 1.92 -32.75
C THR A 596 -5.76 2.04 -33.56
N LEU A 597 -4.72 1.33 -33.16
CA LEU A 597 -3.49 1.18 -33.92
C LEU A 597 -3.73 0.18 -35.07
N THR A 598 -3.08 0.38 -36.22
CA THR A 598 -3.26 -0.46 -37.41
C THR A 598 -2.99 -1.94 -37.12
N ALA A 599 -3.71 -2.83 -37.82
CA ALA A 599 -3.74 -4.27 -37.55
C ALA A 599 -2.36 -4.94 -37.69
N GLU A 600 -1.48 -4.40 -38.56
CA GLU A 600 -0.15 -4.93 -38.81
C GLU A 600 0.90 -4.20 -37.98
N LEU A 601 0.99 -4.51 -36.69
CA LEU A 601 2.21 -4.26 -35.90
C LEU A 601 3.45 -4.98 -36.49
N ARG A 602 3.26 -5.85 -37.50
CA ARG A 602 4.27 -6.56 -38.30
C ARG A 602 4.80 -5.78 -39.52
N GLU A 603 4.07 -4.82 -40.09
CA GLU A 603 4.53 -4.04 -41.27
C GLU A 603 5.25 -2.72 -40.93
N LEU A 604 5.52 -2.46 -39.66
CA LEU A 604 6.40 -1.37 -39.22
C LEU A 604 7.87 -1.86 -39.14
N SER A 605 8.30 -2.60 -40.16
CA SER A 605 9.69 -3.04 -40.33
C SER A 605 10.50 -1.93 -40.98
N SER A 606 11.36 -1.29 -40.19
CA SER A 606 12.75 -0.93 -40.54
C SER A 606 13.02 -0.40 -41.96
N SER A 607 12.18 0.48 -42.52
CA SER A 607 12.75 1.46 -43.44
C SER A 607 13.39 2.53 -42.56
N GLU A 608 14.61 2.92 -42.86
CA GLU A 608 15.34 4.00 -42.16
C GLU A 608 14.64 5.38 -42.26
N ASP A 609 13.41 5.42 -42.78
CA ASP A 609 12.64 6.61 -43.15
C ASP A 609 11.42 6.90 -42.26
N GLU A 610 11.04 6.05 -41.29
CA GLU A 610 10.05 6.46 -40.28
C GLU A 610 10.69 7.42 -39.29
N LYS A 611 10.53 8.72 -39.54
CA LYS A 611 10.86 9.77 -38.57
C LYS A 611 10.11 9.46 -37.26
N ALA A 612 10.77 9.67 -36.12
CA ALA A 612 10.15 9.51 -34.80
C ALA A 612 8.82 10.27 -34.62
N GLU A 613 8.54 11.26 -35.48
CA GLU A 613 7.30 12.03 -35.56
C GLU A 613 6.09 11.21 -36.06
N ASP A 614 6.28 10.11 -36.81
CA ASP A 614 5.21 9.29 -37.40
C ASP A 614 4.77 8.10 -36.51
N VAL A 615 5.51 7.80 -35.44
CA VAL A 615 5.16 6.75 -34.46
C VAL A 615 3.93 7.18 -33.68
N ALA A 616 2.80 6.48 -33.86
CA ALA A 616 1.58 6.76 -33.09
C ALA A 616 1.86 6.81 -31.57
N GLN A 617 1.60 7.96 -30.98
CA GLN A 617 2.01 8.30 -29.61
C GLN A 617 1.15 7.65 -28.53
N GLU A 618 -0.07 7.28 -28.89
CA GLU A 618 -1.06 6.64 -28.03
C GLU A 618 -2.01 5.80 -28.90
N GLY A 619 -2.61 4.78 -28.30
CA GLY A 619 -3.58 3.94 -28.99
C GLY A 619 -3.72 2.55 -28.37
N ILE A 620 -4.68 1.80 -28.92
CA ILE A 620 -4.98 0.42 -28.53
C ILE A 620 -4.72 -0.52 -29.71
N TRP A 621 -4.14 -1.69 -29.44
CA TRP A 621 -3.97 -2.75 -30.40
C TRP A 621 -4.44 -4.08 -29.80
N GLU A 622 -5.20 -4.84 -30.59
CA GLU A 622 -5.73 -6.15 -30.23
C GLU A 622 -5.47 -7.10 -31.41
N GLY A 623 -4.62 -8.11 -31.18
CA GLY A 623 -4.40 -9.21 -32.12
C GLY A 623 -4.97 -10.52 -31.57
N ASP A 624 -4.77 -11.63 -32.26
CA ASP A 624 -5.38 -12.91 -31.85
C ASP A 624 -4.87 -13.40 -30.50
N SER A 625 -3.56 -13.30 -30.25
CA SER A 625 -2.90 -13.86 -29.05
C SER A 625 -2.20 -12.81 -28.16
N ALA A 626 -2.32 -11.52 -28.49
CA ALA A 626 -1.74 -10.45 -27.68
C ALA A 626 -2.48 -9.13 -27.89
N CYS A 627 -2.49 -8.28 -26.87
CA CYS A 627 -3.02 -6.92 -26.97
C CYS A 627 -2.15 -5.92 -26.17
N LEU A 628 -2.16 -4.65 -26.60
CA LEU A 628 -1.32 -3.58 -26.07
C LEU A 628 -2.12 -2.27 -26.00
N VAL A 629 -1.91 -1.53 -24.93
CA VAL A 629 -2.45 -0.18 -24.74
C VAL A 629 -1.29 0.78 -24.49
N LEU A 630 -1.22 1.85 -25.28
CA LEU A 630 -0.31 2.99 -25.12
C LEU A 630 -1.15 4.21 -24.73
N SER A 631 -0.87 4.81 -23.57
CA SER A 631 -1.58 6.01 -23.10
C SER A 631 -0.63 6.97 -22.37
N ASP A 632 -1.17 8.10 -21.91
CA ASP A 632 -0.44 9.08 -21.09
C ASP A 632 0.23 8.47 -19.86
N ALA A 633 -0.35 7.40 -19.30
CA ALA A 633 0.20 6.68 -18.16
C ALA A 633 1.40 5.77 -18.49
N GLY A 634 1.68 5.49 -19.78
CA GLY A 634 2.75 4.60 -20.23
C GLY A 634 2.25 3.53 -21.20
N ALA A 635 2.57 2.27 -20.93
CA ALA A 635 2.14 1.11 -21.70
C ALA A 635 1.73 -0.07 -20.80
N SER A 636 0.69 -0.81 -21.20
CA SER A 636 0.29 -2.07 -20.57
C SER A 636 -0.15 -3.05 -21.66
N GLY A 637 0.32 -4.29 -21.59
CA GLY A 637 0.00 -5.32 -22.57
C GLY A 637 0.03 -6.72 -21.99
N ILE A 638 -0.47 -7.68 -22.77
CA ILE A 638 -0.46 -9.10 -22.43
C ILE A 638 -0.31 -9.94 -23.70
N ALA A 639 0.40 -11.06 -23.61
CA ALA A 639 0.61 -11.97 -24.73
C ALA A 639 0.60 -13.43 -24.26
N ASP A 640 -0.05 -14.29 -25.04
CA ASP A 640 0.05 -15.74 -24.89
C ASP A 640 1.41 -16.22 -25.43
N LEU A 641 2.21 -16.81 -24.54
CA LEU A 641 3.54 -17.35 -24.84
C LEU A 641 3.52 -18.87 -25.03
N SER A 642 2.36 -19.51 -24.94
CA SER A 642 2.23 -20.98 -24.95
C SER A 642 2.71 -21.59 -26.28
N ALA A 643 2.41 -20.95 -27.42
CA ALA A 643 2.79 -21.41 -28.75
C ALA A 643 4.31 -21.28 -29.06
N GLY A 644 5.04 -20.44 -28.33
CA GLY A 644 6.49 -20.28 -28.49
C GLY A 644 7.31 -21.39 -27.81
N SER A 645 6.66 -22.29 -27.10
CA SER A 645 7.29 -23.28 -26.23
C SER A 645 7.44 -24.63 -26.96
N LYS A 646 8.67 -25.04 -27.27
CA LYS A 646 8.99 -26.06 -28.30
C LYS A 646 8.60 -27.52 -27.96
N LYS A 647 8.00 -27.83 -26.80
CA LYS A 647 7.94 -29.22 -26.28
C LYS A 647 6.58 -29.74 -25.76
N ARG A 648 5.48 -28.98 -25.80
CA ARG A 648 4.14 -29.53 -25.51
C ARG A 648 3.06 -28.68 -26.19
N PRO A 649 2.11 -29.26 -26.95
CA PRO A 649 0.93 -28.51 -27.32
C PRO A 649 0.11 -28.21 -26.04
N PRO A 650 -0.41 -26.99 -25.89
CA PRO A 650 -1.39 -26.69 -24.86
C PRO A 650 -2.66 -27.50 -25.19
N ILE A 651 -2.92 -28.52 -24.38
CA ILE A 651 -4.13 -29.37 -24.42
C ILE A 651 -4.18 -30.28 -25.65
N ASP A 652 -4.39 -31.57 -25.42
CA ASP A 652 -4.54 -32.55 -26.49
C ASP A 652 -5.77 -32.16 -27.36
N PRO A 653 -5.59 -31.81 -28.65
CA PRO A 653 -6.69 -31.38 -29.52
C PRO A 653 -7.73 -32.49 -29.72
N GLU A 654 -7.41 -33.74 -29.43
CA GLU A 654 -8.33 -34.88 -29.53
C GLU A 654 -9.29 -34.97 -28.33
N TYR A 655 -8.98 -34.31 -27.20
CA TYR A 655 -9.67 -34.52 -25.91
C TYR A 655 -10.11 -33.25 -25.16
N GLY A 656 -9.71 -32.06 -25.58
CA GLY A 656 -9.77 -30.88 -24.70
C GLY A 656 -10.13 -29.50 -25.30
N GLY A 657 -10.40 -29.40 -26.61
CA GLY A 657 -10.70 -28.16 -27.36
C GLY A 657 -10.48 -26.83 -26.61
N HIS A 658 -9.31 -26.23 -26.76
CA HIS A 658 -8.94 -24.96 -26.12
C HIS A 658 -8.76 -23.85 -27.15
N GLU A 659 -9.37 -22.70 -26.87
CA GLU A 659 -9.17 -21.48 -27.64
C GLU A 659 -8.67 -20.37 -26.71
N CYS A 660 -7.66 -19.63 -27.15
CA CYS A 660 -7.14 -18.44 -26.48
C CYS A 660 -7.36 -17.24 -27.40
N ARG A 661 -8.01 -16.19 -26.89
CA ARG A 661 -8.13 -14.90 -27.60
C ARG A 661 -7.70 -13.77 -26.71
N SER A 662 -6.92 -12.84 -27.26
CA SER A 662 -6.66 -11.58 -26.57
C SER A 662 -7.90 -10.67 -26.63
N HIS A 663 -8.08 -9.86 -25.60
CA HIS A 663 -9.18 -8.92 -25.49
C HIS A 663 -8.79 -7.72 -24.63
N LEU A 664 -9.14 -6.51 -25.06
CA LEU A 664 -9.01 -5.30 -24.27
C LEU A 664 -10.29 -5.05 -23.47
N LEU A 665 -10.36 -5.64 -22.28
CA LEU A 665 -11.49 -5.46 -21.38
C LEU A 665 -11.68 -3.98 -21.04
N ARG A 666 -12.91 -3.50 -21.23
CA ARG A 666 -13.36 -2.18 -20.78
C ARG A 666 -14.11 -2.35 -19.44
N PRO A 667 -13.45 -2.13 -18.30
CA PRO A 667 -14.12 -2.20 -17.02
C PRO A 667 -15.07 -1.01 -16.81
N ASP A 668 -15.97 -1.16 -15.85
CA ASP A 668 -16.80 -0.07 -15.36
C ASP A 668 -15.92 1.07 -14.84
N SER A 669 -16.39 2.31 -15.00
CA SER A 669 -15.66 3.47 -14.52
C SER A 669 -15.53 3.43 -12.99
N ASN A 670 -14.47 4.04 -12.48
CA ASN A 670 -14.13 4.11 -11.05
C ASN A 670 -13.80 2.76 -10.38
N THR A 671 -13.52 1.72 -11.16
CA THR A 671 -12.98 0.46 -10.63
C THR A 671 -11.51 0.63 -10.21
N ASN A 672 -10.69 1.32 -11.00
CA ASN A 672 -9.25 1.49 -10.77
C ASN A 672 -8.91 2.61 -9.78
N LEU A 673 -7.90 2.44 -8.90
CA LEU A 673 -7.63 3.43 -7.85
C LEU A 673 -6.99 4.74 -8.30
N ILE A 674 -6.33 4.77 -9.47
CA ILE A 674 -5.64 5.95 -10.00
C ILE A 674 -6.37 6.55 -11.21
N ALA A 675 -6.84 5.72 -12.14
CA ALA A 675 -7.49 6.18 -13.36
C ALA A 675 -8.99 5.88 -13.36
N GLN A 676 -9.84 6.91 -13.45
CA GLN A 676 -11.30 6.74 -13.44
C GLN A 676 -11.85 5.90 -14.60
N ARG A 677 -11.11 5.80 -15.72
CA ARG A 677 -11.50 5.04 -16.91
C ARG A 677 -10.30 4.31 -17.46
N THR A 678 -10.35 2.98 -17.52
CA THR A 678 -9.20 2.17 -17.92
C THR A 678 -9.51 1.23 -19.11
N ARG A 679 -8.44 0.60 -19.60
CA ARG A 679 -8.46 -0.65 -20.36
C ARG A 679 -7.62 -1.67 -19.60
N ILE A 680 -8.01 -2.93 -19.67
CA ILE A 680 -7.29 -4.04 -19.07
C ILE A 680 -6.94 -5.02 -20.21
N PRO A 681 -5.67 -5.15 -20.59
CA PRO A 681 -5.24 -6.20 -21.50
C PRO A 681 -5.51 -7.57 -20.89
N SER A 682 -6.20 -8.45 -21.62
CA SER A 682 -6.61 -9.77 -21.12
C SER A 682 -6.43 -10.87 -22.17
N LEU A 683 -6.18 -12.09 -21.70
CA LEU A 683 -6.26 -13.33 -22.47
C LEU A 683 -7.46 -14.13 -21.97
N HIS A 684 -8.34 -14.50 -22.89
CA HIS A 684 -9.54 -15.27 -22.60
C HIS A 684 -9.35 -16.70 -23.12
N HIS A 685 -9.34 -17.66 -22.20
CA HIS A 685 -9.20 -19.09 -22.47
C HIS A 685 -10.56 -19.78 -22.35
N HIS A 686 -11.01 -20.41 -23.44
CA HIS A 686 -12.24 -21.18 -23.54
C HIS A 686 -11.92 -22.67 -23.65
N PHE A 687 -12.55 -23.51 -22.83
CA PHE A 687 -12.39 -24.96 -22.84
C PHE A 687 -13.72 -25.63 -23.22
N HIS A 688 -13.77 -26.27 -24.40
CA HIS A 688 -15.02 -26.70 -25.05
C HIS A 688 -15.48 -28.12 -24.74
N GLN A 689 -14.62 -28.98 -24.20
CA GLN A 689 -14.97 -30.32 -23.69
C GLN A 689 -13.74 -30.92 -23.03
N VAL A 690 -13.79 -31.19 -21.73
CA VAL A 690 -12.65 -31.79 -21.03
C VAL A 690 -12.93 -33.29 -20.89
N ARG A 691 -12.50 -34.09 -21.87
CA ARG A 691 -12.63 -35.56 -21.85
C ARG A 691 -11.26 -36.20 -21.63
N GLY A 692 -11.24 -37.39 -21.01
CA GLY A 692 -10.04 -38.21 -20.90
C GLY A 692 -9.36 -38.22 -19.52
N ASN A 693 -8.38 -39.11 -19.40
CA ASN A 693 -7.62 -39.36 -18.16
C ASN A 693 -6.45 -38.37 -17.95
N ALA A 694 -6.20 -37.48 -18.92
CA ALA A 694 -5.19 -36.43 -18.81
C ALA A 694 -5.83 -35.18 -18.16
N SER A 695 -5.42 -34.91 -16.93
CA SER A 695 -6.04 -33.97 -16.01
C SER A 695 -5.20 -32.69 -15.85
N GLU A 696 -4.54 -32.21 -16.90
CA GLU A 696 -3.61 -31.09 -16.78
C GLU A 696 -3.59 -30.17 -18.02
N ALA A 697 -3.58 -28.85 -17.80
CA ALA A 697 -3.31 -27.84 -18.84
C ALA A 697 -2.35 -26.76 -18.34
N TRP A 698 -1.58 -26.19 -19.26
CA TRP A 698 -0.57 -25.16 -19.00
C TRP A 698 -0.89 -23.90 -19.80
N LEU A 699 -0.98 -22.76 -19.12
CA LEU A 699 -1.12 -21.45 -19.75
C LEU A 699 0.11 -20.62 -19.41
N ILE A 700 0.79 -20.08 -20.42
CA ILE A 700 1.99 -19.27 -20.25
C ILE A 700 1.69 -17.86 -20.73
N THR A 701 1.62 -16.92 -19.79
CA THR A 701 1.28 -15.52 -20.06
C THR A 701 2.49 -14.63 -19.87
N GLY A 702 2.81 -13.80 -20.86
CA GLY A 702 3.67 -12.63 -20.68
C GLY A 702 2.82 -11.40 -20.40
N VAL A 703 3.09 -10.70 -19.30
CA VAL A 703 2.46 -9.41 -18.99
C VAL A 703 3.51 -8.32 -19.18
N PHE A 704 3.16 -7.30 -19.94
CA PHE A 704 4.03 -6.18 -20.28
C PHE A 704 3.56 -4.90 -19.61
N ALA A 705 4.50 -4.12 -19.06
CA ALA A 705 4.22 -2.80 -18.54
C ALA A 705 5.45 -1.90 -18.61
N VAL A 706 5.22 -0.63 -18.97
CA VAL A 706 6.21 0.45 -18.88
C VAL A 706 5.50 1.68 -18.32
N ALA A 707 5.95 2.18 -17.17
CA ALA A 707 5.40 3.38 -16.55
C ALA A 707 5.87 4.64 -17.30
N SER A 708 5.02 5.66 -17.37
CA SER A 708 5.41 6.98 -17.91
C SER A 708 6.60 7.61 -17.16
N SER A 709 6.76 7.29 -15.87
CA SER A 709 7.91 7.71 -15.04
C SER A 709 9.25 7.15 -15.53
N SER A 710 9.28 6.11 -16.35
CA SER A 710 10.51 5.57 -16.96
C SER A 710 11.21 6.55 -17.91
N GLY A 711 10.45 7.51 -18.48
CA GLY A 711 10.96 8.45 -19.48
C GLY A 711 11.29 7.82 -20.84
N LEU A 712 10.97 6.54 -21.06
CA LEU A 712 11.18 5.88 -22.35
C LEU A 712 10.26 6.45 -23.44
N ASP A 713 10.82 6.66 -24.62
CA ASP A 713 10.04 7.06 -25.79
C ASP A 713 9.21 5.89 -26.34
N ARG A 714 8.23 6.22 -27.21
CA ARG A 714 7.29 5.24 -27.75
C ARG A 714 7.93 4.22 -28.68
N ALA A 715 9.02 4.58 -29.37
CA ALA A 715 9.75 3.66 -30.21
C ALA A 715 10.42 2.57 -29.35
N SER A 716 11.11 2.98 -28.29
CA SER A 716 11.75 2.09 -27.32
C SER A 716 10.75 1.14 -26.68
N ILE A 717 9.58 1.65 -26.25
CA ILE A 717 8.50 0.82 -25.69
C ILE A 717 8.02 -0.23 -26.70
N ARG A 718 7.90 0.11 -27.98
CA ARG A 718 7.49 -0.84 -29.03
C ARG A 718 8.54 -1.91 -29.28
N GLU A 719 9.82 -1.58 -29.24
CA GLU A 719 10.89 -2.57 -29.36
C GLU A 719 10.88 -3.55 -28.18
N LEU A 720 10.70 -3.06 -26.95
CA LEU A 720 10.51 -3.92 -25.78
C LEU A 720 9.27 -4.83 -25.93
N TRP A 721 8.16 -4.31 -26.47
CA TRP A 721 6.95 -5.10 -26.72
C TRP A 721 7.12 -6.18 -27.79
N LYS A 722 7.93 -5.92 -28.83
CA LYS A 722 8.22 -6.88 -29.90
C LYS A 722 9.06 -8.05 -29.37
N ASP A 723 9.98 -7.76 -28.47
CA ASP A 723 10.92 -8.72 -27.88
C ASP A 723 10.32 -9.48 -26.69
N LYS A 724 9.40 -10.41 -26.98
CA LYS A 724 8.68 -11.19 -25.98
C LYS A 724 9.58 -12.25 -25.31
N PRO A 725 9.34 -12.58 -24.02
CA PRO A 725 10.03 -13.66 -23.34
C PRO A 725 9.95 -15.01 -24.05
N ARG A 726 11.07 -15.74 -24.07
CA ARG A 726 11.19 -17.10 -24.61
C ARG A 726 11.97 -17.96 -23.61
N LEU A 727 11.25 -18.76 -22.82
CA LEU A 727 11.88 -19.72 -21.90
C LEU A 727 11.48 -21.14 -22.31
N ASP A 728 12.38 -22.12 -22.12
CA ASP A 728 12.11 -23.53 -22.44
C ASP A 728 11.10 -24.12 -21.44
N VAL A 729 10.20 -24.98 -21.94
CA VAL A 729 9.20 -25.68 -21.14
C VAL A 729 9.85 -26.50 -20.02
N GLU A 730 11.00 -27.11 -20.30
CA GLU A 730 11.74 -27.90 -19.30
C GLU A 730 12.21 -27.04 -18.12
N GLU A 731 12.49 -25.76 -18.34
CA GLU A 731 12.86 -24.87 -17.23
C GLU A 731 11.69 -24.65 -16.29
N TYR A 732 10.48 -24.44 -16.83
CA TYR A 732 9.28 -24.32 -16.00
C TYR A 732 8.99 -25.60 -15.20
N MET A 733 9.22 -26.78 -15.79
CA MET A 733 9.05 -28.06 -15.09
C MET A 733 10.01 -28.22 -13.90
N ASN A 734 11.24 -27.72 -14.01
CA ASN A 734 12.23 -27.76 -12.92
C ASN A 734 11.91 -26.78 -11.78
N ILE A 735 11.02 -25.80 -12.01
CA ILE A 735 10.57 -24.85 -10.98
C ILE A 735 9.60 -25.52 -9.99
N LEU A 736 8.77 -26.46 -10.46
CA LEU A 736 7.87 -27.24 -9.62
C LEU A 736 8.64 -28.08 -8.60
#